data_AF-A0A7R9I266-F1
#
_entry.id   AF-A0A7R9I266-F1
#
_cell.length_a   1.000
_cell.length_b   1.000
_cell.length_c   1.000
_cell.angle_alpha   90.00
_cell.angle_beta   90.00
_cell.angle_gamma   90.00
#
_symmetry.space_group_name_H-M   'P 1'
#
loop_
_entity.id
_entity.type
_entity.pdbx_description
1 polymer ?
#
loop_
_entity_poly.entity_id
_entity_poly.type
_entity_poly.pdbx_seq_one_letter_code
_entity_poly.pdbx_strand_id
1 'polypeptide(L)'
;HRLETVVVDDDDDDDEDDEDDDDDEPQEVNPHLRGGRMENHPSSPNLDSNLKLPVLDSLVLNETSALTNYATKERPPLVHPTEIRTSISPSSAVELNTTSALANYATEAGAAVKPERATVPATMRGIQGKGEGGTDTAFDPLQTRTWYPGHSGYPLAKIPLMTRVLVCYGPATDRVSASEIDGRKAVSMADPGSPIAEFYRGRCIMITGATGFMGKVLVEKLLRSCPDIANIYLLMRPKRGTDVMTRLDELTSATVRTENLVELFDWLRKEHPEALNKLVPIRGDITCPELGISVTDQKILAENVSVVFHSAATVKFDEALKLSVAMNIMGTKRLVQLCHKMIKLEALVHVSTAYCNCNRQEIGELVYPPPADPDKIIQCVEWMDEELLNTITPKIIGNRPNTYTFTKALAEHVLIKQSGSLPVAIVRPSIVTAAWHEPIPGWVDNLNGPTGMIAGAGKGVLRTILCYRDLVADLVPVDVAINLLISPVKPNNILVYNCTSGSLNPIRWGDIESIGHECILKNPFSNVLWYPGGSFKSSRLLNMLCVLVFHSAPAYLFDMVARISGKKPIMVRVHDKLQRAVSCLEFFTTHEWRFTNDNMTRLMARLHPRDRKIFNFDIADLDWKVYWEQYVLGTRKFILKEDPSTFPAARSHLRKMYYLHRLSQLVTVFLVWRLLIARSETARYMWQNLVALILKLVKSPQSSLARPT
;
A
#
# COMPACT_ATOMS: atom_id res chain seq x y z
N HIS A 1 -5.33 -12.32 -77.88
CA HIS A 1 -4.65 -13.48 -77.29
C HIS A 1 -5.33 -13.75 -75.95
N ARG A 2 -6.24 -14.72 -75.88
CA ARG A 2 -6.01 -16.17 -75.64
C ARG A 2 -5.73 -16.45 -74.15
N LEU A 3 -6.42 -17.33 -73.42
CA LEU A 3 -7.65 -18.16 -73.58
C LEU A 3 -8.20 -18.36 -72.13
N GLU A 4 -9.48 -18.18 -71.78
CA GLU A 4 -10.66 -19.09 -71.93
C GLU A 4 -10.60 -20.36 -71.02
N THR A 5 -11.64 -20.85 -70.30
CA THR A 5 -13.01 -20.34 -69.97
C THR A 5 -13.71 -21.17 -68.84
N VAL A 6 -14.86 -20.65 -68.34
CA VAL A 6 -16.15 -21.27 -67.86
C VAL A 6 -16.31 -22.80 -68.09
N VAL A 7 -16.97 -23.65 -67.28
CA VAL A 7 -18.14 -23.61 -66.32
C VAL A 7 -17.76 -24.12 -64.89
N VAL A 8 -18.56 -24.16 -63.79
CA VAL A 8 -20.01 -24.03 -63.40
C VAL A 8 -20.89 -25.31 -63.54
N ASP A 9 -22.08 -25.33 -62.90
CA ASP A 9 -23.14 -26.37 -62.81
C ASP A 9 -22.78 -27.66 -62.01
N ASP A 10 -23.70 -28.47 -61.46
CA ASP A 10 -24.84 -28.24 -60.51
C ASP A 10 -25.36 -29.66 -60.07
N ASP A 11 -26.52 -29.71 -59.38
CA ASP A 11 -27.39 -30.89 -59.07
C ASP A 11 -26.99 -31.88 -57.95
N ASP A 12 -28.04 -32.49 -57.39
CA ASP A 12 -28.09 -33.40 -56.22
C ASP A 12 -27.97 -34.89 -56.61
N ASP A 13 -27.85 -35.77 -55.60
CA ASP A 13 -28.76 -36.93 -55.45
C ASP A 13 -28.53 -37.62 -54.08
N ASP A 14 -29.60 -38.18 -53.51
CA ASP A 14 -29.57 -39.08 -52.34
C ASP A 14 -29.22 -40.53 -52.76
N ASP A 15 -28.78 -41.36 -51.81
CA ASP A 15 -29.05 -42.80 -51.85
C ASP A 15 -28.90 -43.42 -50.43
N GLU A 16 -29.73 -44.43 -50.15
CA GLU A 16 -29.77 -45.22 -48.91
C GLU A 16 -28.70 -46.37 -49.01
N ASP A 17 -28.51 -47.38 -48.15
CA ASP A 17 -29.38 -48.04 -47.16
C ASP A 17 -28.53 -49.00 -46.25
N ASP A 18 -29.16 -50.01 -45.65
CA ASP A 18 -28.61 -51.31 -45.14
C ASP A 18 -28.04 -51.43 -43.69
N GLU A 19 -28.97 -51.63 -42.74
CA GLU A 19 -29.19 -52.87 -41.92
C GLU A 19 -28.28 -53.36 -40.74
N ASP A 20 -28.95 -54.16 -39.88
CA ASP A 20 -28.50 -55.15 -38.86
C ASP A 20 -28.17 -54.77 -37.37
N ASP A 21 -29.24 -54.47 -36.60
CA ASP A 21 -29.87 -55.31 -35.54
C ASP A 21 -29.18 -55.85 -34.24
N ASP A 22 -30.08 -56.29 -33.34
CA ASP A 22 -29.99 -57.12 -32.12
C ASP A 22 -29.45 -56.54 -30.78
N ASP A 23 -30.40 -55.89 -30.09
CA ASP A 23 -30.75 -56.01 -28.66
C ASP A 23 -30.25 -57.23 -27.85
N ASP A 24 -30.02 -57.05 -26.54
CA ASP A 24 -30.93 -57.60 -25.50
C ASP A 24 -30.70 -56.92 -24.12
N GLU A 25 -31.71 -56.91 -23.24
CA GLU A 25 -31.70 -56.14 -21.98
C GLU A 25 -31.76 -57.01 -20.67
N PRO A 26 -32.46 -56.68 -19.54
CA PRO A 26 -31.78 -56.58 -18.24
C PRO A 26 -32.12 -57.70 -17.23
N GLN A 27 -31.51 -57.62 -16.03
CA GLN A 27 -32.22 -58.02 -14.80
C GLN A 27 -31.76 -57.33 -13.50
N GLU A 28 -32.68 -57.25 -12.52
CA GLU A 28 -32.58 -56.50 -11.27
C GLU A 28 -32.24 -57.37 -10.01
N VAL A 29 -32.42 -56.74 -8.82
CA VAL A 29 -32.93 -57.32 -7.54
C VAL A 29 -31.96 -57.43 -6.33
N ASN A 30 -31.66 -56.26 -5.74
CA ASN A 30 -32.07 -55.88 -4.36
C ASN A 30 -31.42 -56.64 -3.13
N PRO A 31 -31.88 -56.56 -1.84
CA PRO A 31 -31.01 -55.99 -0.77
C PRO A 31 -30.90 -56.79 0.57
N HIS A 32 -30.14 -56.27 1.55
CA HIS A 32 -30.54 -56.02 2.98
C HIS A 32 -29.49 -56.24 4.13
N LEU A 33 -29.52 -55.30 5.09
CA LEU A 33 -29.52 -55.44 6.57
C LEU A 33 -28.25 -55.73 7.44
N ARG A 34 -28.28 -55.07 8.64
CA ARG A 34 -27.54 -55.27 9.92
C ARG A 34 -26.03 -54.93 9.95
N GLY A 35 -25.44 -54.52 11.08
CA GLY A 35 -26.03 -54.05 12.36
C GLY A 35 -25.20 -54.36 13.63
N GLY A 36 -24.72 -53.32 14.34
CA GLY A 36 -23.93 -53.44 15.60
C GLY A 36 -22.41 -53.53 15.34
N ARG A 37 -21.50 -53.14 16.26
CA ARG A 37 -21.58 -53.09 17.74
C ARG A 37 -20.61 -52.02 18.31
N MET A 38 -20.82 -51.56 19.55
CA MET A 38 -19.83 -50.75 20.30
C MET A 38 -18.80 -51.63 21.02
N GLU A 39 -17.54 -51.19 21.08
CA GLU A 39 -16.63 -51.47 22.19
C GLU A 39 -15.81 -50.21 22.56
N ASN A 40 -15.51 -50.03 23.84
CA ASN A 40 -14.70 -48.95 24.40
C ASN A 40 -13.50 -49.57 25.13
N HIS A 41 -12.28 -49.07 24.91
CA HIS A 41 -11.27 -48.94 25.97
C HIS A 41 -10.18 -47.91 25.57
N PRO A 42 -9.49 -47.26 26.53
CA PRO A 42 -8.74 -46.04 26.28
C PRO A 42 -7.25 -46.27 25.96
N SER A 43 -6.65 -45.33 25.23
CA SER A 43 -5.20 -45.21 25.07
C SER A 43 -4.75 -43.74 25.09
N SER A 44 -3.45 -43.50 25.27
CA SER A 44 -2.86 -42.20 25.65
C SER A 44 -2.88 -41.14 24.53
N PRO A 45 -2.88 -39.84 24.87
CA PRO A 45 -2.83 -38.77 23.89
C PRO A 45 -1.44 -38.68 23.24
N ASN A 46 -1.33 -39.08 21.98
CA ASN A 46 -0.15 -38.81 21.16
C ASN A 46 -0.04 -37.31 20.86
N LEU A 47 1.17 -36.77 21.02
CA LEU A 47 1.46 -35.34 20.96
C LEU A 47 1.68 -34.86 19.51
N ASP A 48 0.66 -35.00 18.66
CA ASP A 48 0.84 -34.91 17.21
C ASP A 48 1.12 -33.48 16.70
N SER A 49 2.27 -33.29 16.06
CA SER A 49 2.93 -31.98 15.93
C SER A 49 2.60 -31.22 14.64
N ASN A 50 1.32 -30.95 14.39
CA ASN A 50 0.85 -30.19 13.22
C ASN A 50 1.09 -28.67 13.33
N LEU A 51 2.35 -28.23 13.42
CA LEU A 51 2.72 -26.82 13.36
C LEU A 51 2.76 -26.28 11.91
N LYS A 52 1.67 -26.49 11.16
CA LYS A 52 1.44 -25.76 9.90
C LYS A 52 1.15 -24.29 10.25
N LEU A 53 2.00 -23.39 9.80
CA LEU A 53 1.88 -21.94 10.04
C LEU A 53 1.46 -21.25 8.73
N PRO A 54 0.15 -21.18 8.40
CA PRO A 54 -0.32 -20.70 7.10
C PRO A 54 0.05 -19.24 6.80
N VAL A 55 0.46 -18.45 7.80
CA VAL A 55 0.99 -17.09 7.60
C VAL A 55 2.40 -17.07 7.01
N LEU A 56 3.23 -18.09 7.29
CA LEU A 56 4.52 -18.24 6.62
C LEU A 56 4.33 -18.63 5.16
N ASP A 57 3.35 -19.50 4.89
CA ASP A 57 2.97 -19.83 3.53
C ASP A 57 2.30 -18.65 2.81
N SER A 58 1.46 -17.81 3.45
CA SER A 58 0.90 -16.62 2.78
C SER A 58 1.96 -15.55 2.46
N LEU A 59 3.00 -15.41 3.29
CA LEU A 59 4.20 -14.59 3.03
C LEU A 59 5.13 -15.19 1.96
N VAL A 60 4.94 -16.45 1.55
CA VAL A 60 5.76 -17.15 0.54
C VAL A 60 5.02 -17.38 -0.78
N LEU A 61 3.73 -17.74 -0.74
CA LEU A 61 2.91 -18.16 -1.86
C LEU A 61 2.48 -17.01 -2.79
N ASN A 62 2.40 -15.78 -2.28
CA ASN A 62 2.09 -14.58 -3.08
C ASN A 62 3.17 -14.25 -4.14
N GLU A 63 4.29 -14.99 -4.20
CA GLU A 63 5.27 -14.91 -5.29
C GLU A 63 5.37 -16.20 -6.14
N THR A 64 4.90 -17.38 -5.67
CA THR A 64 4.93 -18.60 -6.49
C THR A 64 3.96 -18.55 -7.67
N SER A 65 2.89 -17.76 -7.56
CA SER A 65 2.00 -17.42 -8.69
C SER A 65 2.67 -16.54 -9.76
N ALA A 66 3.79 -15.89 -9.44
CA ALA A 66 4.62 -15.14 -10.38
C ALA A 66 5.82 -15.96 -10.90
N LEU A 67 6.56 -16.61 -10.01
CA LEU A 67 7.84 -17.27 -10.33
C LEU A 67 7.69 -18.64 -11.03
N THR A 68 6.54 -19.31 -10.94
CA THR A 68 6.29 -20.56 -11.71
C THR A 68 6.07 -20.29 -13.21
N ASN A 69 6.10 -19.03 -13.67
CA ASN A 69 5.89 -18.68 -15.08
C ASN A 69 7.17 -18.55 -15.94
N TYR A 70 8.37 -18.77 -15.39
CA TYR A 70 9.63 -18.59 -16.13
C TYR A 70 10.65 -19.75 -16.05
N ALA A 71 10.25 -20.92 -15.54
CA ALA A 71 11.17 -22.01 -15.17
C ALA A 71 11.06 -23.31 -16.00
N THR A 72 10.64 -23.24 -17.28
CA THR A 72 10.74 -24.37 -18.22
C THR A 72 11.13 -23.91 -19.63
N LYS A 73 12.44 -23.85 -19.89
CA LYS A 73 13.02 -24.02 -21.23
C LYS A 73 14.06 -25.12 -21.15
N GLU A 74 13.81 -26.22 -21.84
CA GLU A 74 14.75 -27.33 -21.95
C GLU A 74 15.96 -26.91 -22.81
N ARG A 75 17.12 -27.48 -22.52
CA ARG A 75 18.34 -27.23 -23.31
C ARG A 75 18.48 -28.28 -24.41
N PRO A 76 18.57 -27.91 -25.69
CA PRO A 76 19.15 -28.80 -26.70
C PRO A 76 20.65 -29.02 -26.42
N PRO A 77 21.25 -30.13 -26.91
CA PRO A 77 22.61 -30.53 -26.56
C PRO A 77 23.71 -29.67 -27.22
N LEU A 78 24.93 -29.79 -26.67
CA LEU A 78 26.14 -29.11 -27.12
C LEU A 78 26.64 -29.65 -28.47
N VAL A 79 27.11 -28.75 -29.33
CA VAL A 79 27.91 -29.05 -30.52
C VAL A 79 29.17 -28.19 -30.49
N HIS A 80 30.35 -28.81 -30.59
CA HIS A 80 31.63 -28.11 -30.70
C HIS A 80 31.93 -27.71 -32.16
N PRO A 81 32.52 -26.53 -32.37
CA PRO A 81 33.47 -26.33 -33.47
C PRO A 81 34.91 -26.10 -32.97
N THR A 82 35.86 -26.49 -33.83
CA THR A 82 37.31 -26.56 -33.59
C THR A 82 38.02 -25.20 -33.67
N GLU A 83 39.29 -25.20 -33.26
CA GLU A 83 40.26 -24.09 -33.29
C GLU A 83 40.34 -23.31 -34.62
N ILE A 84 40.52 -21.98 -34.54
CA ILE A 84 41.39 -21.20 -35.44
C ILE A 84 42.27 -20.26 -34.60
N ARG A 85 43.51 -20.03 -35.04
CA ARG A 85 44.61 -19.45 -34.26
C ARG A 85 44.53 -17.94 -34.00
N THR A 86 45.06 -17.54 -32.85
CA THR A 86 45.63 -16.20 -32.62
C THR A 86 47.03 -16.06 -33.22
N SER A 87 47.39 -14.88 -33.73
CA SER A 87 48.78 -14.43 -33.86
C SER A 87 48.88 -12.93 -33.55
N ILE A 88 50.00 -12.50 -32.98
CA ILE A 88 50.22 -11.13 -32.45
C ILE A 88 51.58 -10.63 -32.94
N SER A 89 51.64 -9.39 -33.43
CA SER A 89 52.82 -8.51 -33.30
C SER A 89 52.43 -7.02 -33.46
N PRO A 90 53.12 -6.08 -32.80
CA PRO A 90 52.76 -4.64 -32.81
C PRO A 90 53.76 -3.78 -33.62
N SER A 91 53.38 -2.53 -33.96
CA SER A 91 54.30 -1.36 -33.95
C SER A 91 53.61 -0.05 -34.41
N SER A 92 54.37 1.05 -34.27
CA SER A 92 54.12 2.42 -34.74
C SER A 92 53.16 3.30 -33.92
N ALA A 93 53.73 4.37 -33.38
CA ALA A 93 53.02 5.55 -32.89
C ALA A 93 53.31 6.71 -33.85
N VAL A 94 52.36 7.64 -33.99
CA VAL A 94 52.59 8.95 -34.61
C VAL A 94 51.92 10.00 -33.73
N GLU A 95 52.73 10.84 -33.08
CA GLU A 95 52.26 12.12 -32.57
C GLU A 95 52.20 13.14 -33.71
N LEU A 96 51.22 14.03 -33.69
CA LEU A 96 51.28 15.31 -34.39
C LEU A 96 50.55 16.36 -33.54
N ASN A 97 51.19 17.51 -33.32
CA ASN A 97 50.79 18.46 -32.30
C ASN A 97 51.03 19.90 -32.78
N THR A 98 50.06 20.80 -32.58
CA THR A 98 50.10 22.25 -32.88
C THR A 98 50.31 22.65 -34.37
N THR A 99 50.05 23.87 -34.87
CA THR A 99 49.88 25.19 -34.22
C THR A 99 49.05 26.18 -35.07
N SER A 100 48.39 27.15 -34.42
CA SER A 100 48.08 28.54 -34.90
C SER A 100 47.14 28.79 -36.11
N ALA A 101 46.68 30.02 -36.39
CA ALA A 101 46.00 31.05 -35.57
C ALA A 101 45.67 32.31 -36.42
N LEU A 102 44.49 32.94 -36.22
CA LEU A 102 44.12 34.33 -36.61
C LEU A 102 44.14 34.65 -38.14
N ALA A 103 43.32 35.54 -38.71
CA ALA A 103 42.07 36.23 -38.35
C ALA A 103 41.43 36.67 -39.71
N ASN A 104 40.63 37.72 -39.96
CA ASN A 104 40.05 38.84 -39.18
C ASN A 104 38.88 39.46 -40.00
N TYR A 105 37.83 39.99 -39.36
CA TYR A 105 37.19 41.29 -39.69
C TYR A 105 35.99 41.59 -38.75
N ALA A 106 35.86 42.86 -38.34
CA ALA A 106 34.71 43.46 -37.63
C ALA A 106 34.15 44.63 -38.49
N THR A 107 33.22 45.52 -38.10
CA THR A 107 32.41 45.76 -36.88
C THR A 107 30.96 46.11 -37.37
N GLU A 108 29.99 46.78 -36.72
CA GLU A 108 29.76 47.45 -35.41
C GLU A 108 28.22 47.37 -35.14
N ALA A 109 27.63 47.68 -33.97
CA ALA A 109 28.13 48.25 -32.72
C ALA A 109 27.65 47.37 -31.53
N GLY A 110 27.09 47.76 -30.38
CA GLY A 110 26.62 49.04 -29.80
C GLY A 110 25.13 48.96 -29.37
N ALA A 111 24.71 49.26 -28.14
CA ALA A 111 25.47 49.61 -26.92
C ALA A 111 24.80 49.00 -25.66
N ALA A 112 25.42 49.10 -24.48
CA ALA A 112 24.96 48.48 -23.24
C ALA A 112 25.16 49.37 -22.00
N VAL A 113 24.22 49.33 -21.04
CA VAL A 113 24.34 49.95 -19.70
C VAL A 113 23.65 49.08 -18.62
N LYS A 114 24.20 49.10 -17.40
CA LYS A 114 23.70 48.54 -16.13
C LYS A 114 24.35 49.38 -14.99
N PRO A 115 23.89 49.30 -13.73
CA PRO A 115 22.52 49.28 -13.20
C PRO A 115 22.33 50.36 -12.09
N GLU A 116 21.11 50.65 -11.61
CA GLU A 116 20.99 51.38 -10.33
C GLU A 116 19.70 51.10 -9.51
N ARG A 117 19.44 51.90 -8.47
CA ARG A 117 18.82 51.47 -7.20
C ARG A 117 17.69 52.43 -6.73
N ALA A 118 16.65 51.83 -6.17
CA ALA A 118 15.82 52.35 -5.06
C ALA A 118 14.82 53.52 -5.28
N THR A 119 14.12 53.82 -4.19
CA THR A 119 13.16 54.91 -3.88
C THR A 119 11.76 54.93 -4.52
N VAL A 120 10.78 54.94 -3.63
CA VAL A 120 9.36 55.29 -3.84
C VAL A 120 9.16 56.77 -3.48
N PRO A 121 8.28 57.49 -4.19
CA PRO A 121 7.54 58.61 -3.60
C PRO A 121 6.02 58.44 -3.74
N ALA A 122 5.24 59.05 -2.84
CA ALA A 122 3.77 59.03 -2.85
C ALA A 122 3.17 60.40 -2.50
N THR A 123 2.26 60.91 -3.35
CA THR A 123 1.40 62.11 -3.19
C THR A 123 0.52 62.23 -4.45
N MET A 124 -0.71 62.78 -4.49
CA MET A 124 -1.73 63.10 -3.47
C MET A 124 -3.06 63.44 -4.20
N ARG A 125 -4.16 63.73 -3.46
CA ARG A 125 -5.55 64.04 -3.90
C ARG A 125 -6.40 62.81 -4.27
N GLY A 126 -7.62 62.58 -3.73
CA GLY A 126 -8.29 63.20 -2.58
C GLY A 126 -9.68 63.79 -2.88
N ILE A 127 -10.74 63.01 -2.62
CA ILE A 127 -12.16 63.44 -2.54
C ILE A 127 -12.83 62.70 -1.35
N GLN A 128 -13.84 63.33 -0.74
CA GLN A 128 -14.61 62.85 0.45
C GLN A 128 -15.64 61.77 0.07
N GLY A 129 -16.22 60.97 0.98
CA GLY A 129 -16.08 60.86 2.44
C GLY A 129 -17.26 60.09 3.09
N LYS A 130 -17.26 59.95 4.43
CA LYS A 130 -18.14 59.12 5.30
C LYS A 130 -17.90 57.60 5.20
N GLY A 131 -17.91 56.84 6.31
CA GLY A 131 -17.99 57.23 7.73
C GLY A 131 -18.03 56.02 8.68
N GLU A 132 -17.68 56.24 9.95
CA GLU A 132 -17.78 55.32 11.12
C GLU A 132 -16.96 54.00 11.06
N GLY A 133 -16.26 53.54 12.11
CA GLY A 133 -15.92 54.17 13.40
C GLY A 133 -15.24 53.17 14.38
N GLY A 134 -14.40 53.66 15.32
CA GLY A 134 -13.91 52.87 16.47
C GLY A 134 -12.39 52.94 16.76
N THR A 135 -12.04 53.14 18.05
CA THR A 135 -10.73 52.89 18.73
C THR A 135 -9.48 53.64 18.19
N ASP A 136 -8.48 54.09 18.98
CA ASP A 136 -8.14 53.89 20.40
C ASP A 136 -7.39 55.11 21.00
N THR A 137 -7.42 55.24 22.34
CA THR A 137 -6.33 55.82 23.17
C THR A 137 -6.33 55.09 24.52
N ALA A 138 -5.47 54.11 24.80
CA ALA A 138 -4.01 54.16 24.99
C ALA A 138 -3.55 54.93 26.24
N PHE A 139 -2.85 54.26 27.17
CA PHE A 139 -1.61 54.75 27.81
C PHE A 139 -0.84 53.62 28.53
N ASP A 140 0.49 53.77 28.55
CA ASP A 140 1.56 52.95 29.18
C ASP A 140 2.14 53.78 30.37
N PRO A 141 3.15 53.36 31.19
CA PRO A 141 3.71 52.03 31.50
C PRO A 141 3.71 51.71 33.02
N LEU A 142 4.20 50.50 33.40
CA LEU A 142 5.26 50.39 34.43
C LEU A 142 5.99 49.03 34.42
N GLN A 143 7.14 48.98 35.09
CA GLN A 143 8.12 47.88 35.00
C GLN A 143 7.99 46.84 36.13
N THR A 144 8.34 45.59 35.84
CA THR A 144 9.46 44.92 36.56
C THR A 144 9.99 43.68 35.80
N ARG A 145 11.30 43.44 35.91
CA ARG A 145 11.97 42.18 35.53
C ARG A 145 12.37 41.43 36.79
N THR A 146 12.38 40.11 36.73
CA THR A 146 13.23 39.26 37.60
C THR A 146 13.99 38.24 36.74
N TRP A 147 15.16 37.83 37.22
CA TRP A 147 16.16 37.07 36.44
C TRP A 147 16.72 35.93 37.29
N TYR A 148 16.71 34.70 36.75
CA TYR A 148 17.70 33.64 37.08
C TYR A 148 17.68 33.12 38.55
N PRO A 149 18.48 32.10 38.93
CA PRO A 149 19.44 31.29 38.15
C PRO A 149 19.05 29.82 37.97
N GLY A 150 19.79 29.13 37.10
CA GLY A 150 19.74 27.67 36.98
C GLY A 150 20.85 26.98 37.79
N HIS A 151 20.70 25.67 38.02
CA HIS A 151 21.79 24.81 38.47
C HIS A 151 21.73 23.42 37.81
N SER A 152 22.90 22.81 37.71
CA SER A 152 23.15 21.46 37.21
C SER A 152 22.56 20.36 38.11
N GLY A 153 21.95 19.32 37.53
CA GLY A 153 21.66 18.08 38.24
C GLY A 153 20.74 17.12 37.48
N TYR A 154 21.30 16.02 36.96
CA TYR A 154 20.52 14.87 36.51
C TYR A 154 20.10 14.01 37.73
N PRO A 155 18.81 13.68 37.88
CA PRO A 155 18.38 12.50 38.64
C PRO A 155 18.08 11.31 37.71
N LEU A 156 18.42 10.11 38.17
CA LEU A 156 18.23 8.84 37.46
C LEU A 156 16.75 8.51 37.19
N ALA A 157 16.54 7.64 36.20
CA ALA A 157 15.22 7.22 35.74
C ALA A 157 14.32 6.68 36.88
N LYS A 158 13.12 7.27 37.03
CA LYS A 158 12.03 6.66 37.80
C LYS A 158 11.41 5.52 37.00
N ILE A 159 11.73 4.29 37.38
CA ILE A 159 10.99 3.10 36.94
C ILE A 159 9.60 3.17 37.59
N PRO A 160 8.50 3.15 36.81
CA PRO A 160 7.16 3.02 37.40
C PRO A 160 6.98 1.58 37.90
N LEU A 161 6.91 1.39 39.23
CA LEU A 161 6.32 0.18 39.78
C LEU A 161 4.82 0.22 39.48
N MET A 162 4.38 -0.50 38.44
CA MET A 162 2.95 -0.78 38.27
C MET A 162 2.49 -1.74 39.38
N THR A 163 1.94 -1.15 40.43
CA THR A 163 1.16 -1.85 41.46
C THR A 163 0.06 -2.68 40.81
N ARG A 164 -0.27 -3.84 41.38
CA ARG A 164 -1.29 -4.77 40.86
C ARG A 164 -2.64 -4.07 40.65
N VAL A 165 -3.00 -3.81 39.39
CA VAL A 165 -4.41 -3.59 39.02
C VAL A 165 -5.02 -4.96 38.73
N LEU A 166 -5.68 -5.55 39.73
CA LEU A 166 -6.45 -6.78 39.57
C LEU A 166 -7.81 -6.42 38.95
N VAL A 167 -7.87 -6.31 37.61
CA VAL A 167 -9.14 -6.03 36.92
C VAL A 167 -10.06 -7.24 37.00
N CYS A 168 -10.97 -7.22 37.98
CA CYS A 168 -12.12 -8.10 38.02
C CYS A 168 -13.09 -7.70 36.89
N TYR A 169 -13.26 -8.57 35.89
CA TYR A 169 -14.29 -8.39 34.86
C TYR A 169 -15.67 -8.67 35.44
N GLY A 170 -16.45 -7.61 35.70
CA GLY A 170 -17.90 -7.70 35.67
C GLY A 170 -18.41 -7.76 34.21
N PRO A 171 -19.55 -8.40 33.94
CA PRO A 171 -20.13 -8.45 32.59
C PRO A 171 -20.78 -7.10 32.25
N ALA A 172 -20.01 -6.19 31.64
CA ALA A 172 -20.56 -4.97 31.05
C ALA A 172 -21.44 -5.31 29.84
N THR A 173 -22.75 -5.33 30.05
CA THR A 173 -23.76 -5.71 29.04
C THR A 173 -24.31 -4.51 28.25
N ASP A 174 -23.44 -3.56 27.89
CA ASP A 174 -23.80 -2.50 26.95
C ASP A 174 -23.82 -3.07 25.53
N ARG A 175 -25.01 -3.50 25.10
CA ARG A 175 -25.28 -3.92 23.73
C ARG A 175 -25.31 -2.69 22.81
N VAL A 176 -24.13 -2.23 22.37
CA VAL A 176 -24.04 -1.48 21.10
C VAL A 176 -24.75 -2.33 20.04
N SER A 177 -25.72 -1.75 19.32
CA SER A 177 -26.56 -2.56 18.46
C SER A 177 -25.78 -3.03 17.24
N ALA A 178 -26.00 -4.26 16.79
CA ALA A 178 -25.38 -4.77 15.56
C ALA A 178 -25.78 -3.95 14.30
N SER A 179 -26.80 -3.10 14.43
CA SER A 179 -27.27 -2.12 13.44
C SER A 179 -26.40 -0.86 13.30
N GLU A 180 -25.61 -0.50 14.31
CA GLU A 180 -24.81 0.76 14.31
C GLU A 180 -23.37 0.55 13.81
N ILE A 181 -22.89 -0.70 13.81
CA ILE A 181 -21.55 -1.08 13.30
C ILE A 181 -21.55 -1.19 11.77
N ASP A 182 -22.72 -1.37 11.15
CA ASP A 182 -22.87 -1.55 9.70
C ASP A 182 -23.22 -0.24 8.98
N GLY A 183 -22.19 0.54 8.63
CA GLY A 183 -22.32 1.83 7.93
C GLY A 183 -23.12 1.77 6.61
N ARG A 184 -23.27 0.56 6.04
CA ARG A 184 -24.09 0.30 4.85
C ARG A 184 -25.56 0.71 5.01
N LYS A 185 -26.10 0.74 6.24
CA LYS A 185 -27.48 1.17 6.51
C LYS A 185 -27.71 2.68 6.43
N ALA A 186 -26.66 3.50 6.37
CA ALA A 186 -26.79 4.96 6.39
C ALA A 186 -27.13 5.58 5.02
N VAL A 187 -27.05 4.81 3.92
CA VAL A 187 -27.27 5.27 2.54
C VAL A 187 -28.16 4.25 1.81
N SER A 188 -29.42 4.58 1.60
CA SER A 188 -30.28 3.86 0.65
C SER A 188 -29.81 4.15 -0.78
N MET A 189 -29.73 3.13 -1.64
CA MET A 189 -29.21 3.27 -3.02
C MET A 189 -29.79 4.48 -3.77
N ALA A 190 -31.10 4.68 -3.70
CA ALA A 190 -31.79 5.85 -4.23
C ALA A 190 -32.19 6.82 -3.11
N ASP A 191 -31.30 7.75 -2.73
CA ASP A 191 -31.68 8.97 -2.02
C ASP A 191 -31.86 10.12 -3.03
N PRO A 192 -33.09 10.43 -3.48
CA PRO A 192 -33.32 11.30 -4.64
C PRO A 192 -32.90 12.75 -4.36
N GLY A 193 -31.80 13.17 -5.00
CA GLY A 193 -31.21 14.50 -4.88
C GLY A 193 -29.75 14.53 -4.39
N SER A 194 -28.92 13.55 -4.77
CA SER A 194 -27.45 13.67 -4.79
C SER A 194 -26.99 14.11 -6.19
N PRO A 195 -26.52 15.35 -6.38
CA PRO A 195 -25.94 15.81 -7.66
C PRO A 195 -24.81 14.94 -8.22
N ILE A 196 -24.03 14.27 -7.38
CA ILE A 196 -23.02 13.30 -7.87
C ILE A 196 -23.69 12.05 -8.45
N ALA A 197 -24.62 11.41 -7.73
CA ALA A 197 -25.32 10.24 -8.25
C ALA A 197 -26.16 10.57 -9.51
N GLU A 198 -26.80 11.74 -9.52
CA GLU A 198 -27.51 12.35 -10.65
C GLU A 198 -26.59 12.52 -11.88
N PHE A 199 -25.34 12.97 -11.68
CA PHE A 199 -24.34 13.03 -12.74
C PHE A 199 -23.99 11.62 -13.27
N TYR A 200 -23.94 10.58 -12.45
CA TYR A 200 -23.64 9.23 -12.93
C TYR A 200 -24.84 8.48 -13.55
N ARG A 201 -26.09 8.96 -13.40
CA ARG A 201 -27.28 8.34 -14.01
C ARG A 201 -27.14 8.21 -15.53
N GLY A 202 -27.46 7.03 -16.04
CA GLY A 202 -27.53 6.71 -17.47
C GLY A 202 -26.18 6.69 -18.19
N ARG A 203 -25.08 6.93 -17.48
CA ARG A 203 -23.73 7.00 -18.07
C ARG A 203 -23.06 5.65 -18.10
N CYS A 204 -22.23 5.43 -19.12
CA CYS A 204 -21.26 4.35 -19.12
C CYS A 204 -19.88 4.87 -18.67
N ILE A 205 -19.24 4.08 -17.82
CA ILE A 205 -17.94 4.36 -17.19
C ILE A 205 -16.90 3.37 -17.72
N MET A 206 -15.63 3.77 -17.86
CA MET A 206 -14.50 2.86 -18.06
C MET A 206 -13.56 2.92 -16.85
N ILE A 207 -13.14 1.77 -16.31
CA ILE A 207 -12.20 1.68 -15.20
C ILE A 207 -10.99 0.82 -15.59
N THR A 208 -9.80 1.40 -15.54
CA THR A 208 -8.55 0.64 -15.65
C THR A 208 -7.99 0.34 -14.26
N GLY A 209 -7.54 -0.90 -14.03
CA GLY A 209 -7.01 -1.30 -12.73
C GLY A 209 -8.07 -1.75 -11.72
N ALA A 210 -9.31 -1.99 -12.17
CA ALA A 210 -10.46 -2.39 -11.35
C ALA A 210 -10.20 -3.57 -10.40
N THR A 211 -9.29 -4.49 -10.76
CA THR A 211 -8.97 -5.66 -9.91
C THR A 211 -7.87 -5.41 -8.87
N GLY A 212 -7.35 -4.19 -8.75
CA GLY A 212 -6.42 -3.76 -7.69
C GLY A 212 -7.15 -3.08 -6.52
N PHE A 213 -6.51 -3.01 -5.34
CA PHE A 213 -7.08 -2.54 -4.07
C PHE A 213 -8.08 -1.37 -4.19
N MET A 214 -7.63 -0.20 -4.67
CA MET A 214 -8.49 0.97 -4.89
C MET A 214 -9.58 0.73 -5.93
N GLY A 215 -9.25 0.04 -7.03
CA GLY A 215 -10.18 -0.25 -8.12
C GLY A 215 -11.39 -1.08 -7.67
N LYS A 216 -11.20 -2.02 -6.74
CA LYS A 216 -12.29 -2.84 -6.20
C LYS A 216 -13.28 -1.99 -5.38
N VAL A 217 -12.76 -1.13 -4.51
CA VAL A 217 -13.56 -0.21 -3.69
C VAL A 217 -14.27 0.83 -4.58
N LEU A 218 -13.63 1.29 -5.65
CA LEU A 218 -14.25 2.18 -6.64
C LEU A 218 -15.44 1.51 -7.35
N VAL A 219 -15.30 0.26 -7.79
CA VAL A 219 -16.39 -0.50 -8.42
C VAL A 219 -17.54 -0.72 -7.43
N GLU A 220 -17.25 -1.14 -6.20
CA GLU A 220 -18.26 -1.30 -5.15
C GLU A 220 -19.00 0.02 -4.87
N LYS A 221 -18.26 1.11 -4.65
CA LYS A 221 -18.82 2.41 -4.27
C LYS A 221 -19.70 2.99 -5.36
N LEU A 222 -19.30 2.86 -6.63
CA LEU A 222 -20.10 3.27 -7.78
C LEU A 222 -21.40 2.45 -7.89
N LEU A 223 -21.33 1.11 -7.79
CA LEU A 223 -22.52 0.26 -7.83
C LEU A 223 -23.49 0.54 -6.67
N ARG A 224 -22.98 0.85 -5.47
CA ARG A 224 -23.79 1.12 -4.28
C ARG A 224 -24.36 2.53 -4.19
N SER A 225 -23.62 3.54 -4.65
CA SER A 225 -23.96 4.96 -4.42
C SER A 225 -24.42 5.70 -5.67
N CYS A 226 -24.29 5.07 -6.85
CA CYS A 226 -24.76 5.58 -8.14
C CYS A 226 -25.52 4.44 -8.87
N PRO A 227 -26.63 3.93 -8.32
CA PRO A 227 -27.29 2.72 -8.82
C PRO A 227 -27.74 2.84 -10.27
N ASP A 228 -28.09 4.05 -10.74
CA ASP A 228 -28.62 4.28 -12.08
C ASP A 228 -27.52 4.41 -13.17
N ILE A 229 -26.27 4.05 -12.87
CA ILE A 229 -25.22 3.84 -13.89
C ILE A 229 -25.70 2.79 -14.91
N ALA A 230 -25.46 3.05 -16.19
CA ALA A 230 -25.86 2.13 -17.26
C ALA A 230 -24.90 0.92 -17.37
N ASN A 231 -23.60 1.17 -17.51
CA ASN A 231 -22.57 0.13 -17.57
C ASN A 231 -21.23 0.62 -16.98
N ILE A 232 -20.44 -0.30 -16.43
CA ILE A 232 -19.06 -0.07 -15.99
C ILE A 232 -18.15 -1.06 -16.74
N TYR A 233 -17.45 -0.55 -17.75
CA TYR A 233 -16.48 -1.29 -18.54
C TYR A 233 -15.15 -1.43 -17.77
N LEU A 234 -14.76 -2.65 -17.44
CA LEU A 234 -13.56 -2.93 -16.65
C LEU A 234 -12.43 -3.41 -17.54
N LEU A 235 -11.35 -2.63 -17.70
CA LEU A 235 -10.19 -3.06 -18.48
C LEU A 235 -9.40 -4.13 -17.71
N MET A 236 -9.48 -5.36 -18.19
CA MET A 236 -9.03 -6.55 -17.50
C MET A 236 -8.06 -7.39 -18.34
N ARG A 237 -6.90 -7.64 -17.76
CA ARG A 237 -5.87 -8.51 -18.33
C ARG A 237 -6.29 -9.99 -18.22
N PRO A 238 -6.09 -10.83 -19.25
CA PRO A 238 -6.18 -12.28 -19.07
C PRO A 238 -5.11 -12.77 -18.08
N LYS A 239 -5.36 -13.89 -17.41
CA LYS A 239 -4.32 -14.69 -16.72
C LYS A 239 -4.03 -15.94 -17.56
N ARG A 240 -2.90 -16.60 -17.29
CA ARG A 240 -2.61 -17.94 -17.85
C ARG A 240 -3.67 -18.93 -17.36
N GLY A 241 -4.51 -19.42 -18.26
CA GLY A 241 -5.62 -20.33 -17.92
C GLY A 241 -6.83 -19.65 -17.29
N THR A 242 -7.01 -18.33 -17.43
CA THR A 242 -8.23 -17.63 -16.95
C THR A 242 -8.55 -16.45 -17.87
N ASP A 243 -9.71 -16.50 -18.51
CA ASP A 243 -10.27 -15.44 -19.33
C ASP A 243 -10.79 -14.25 -18.49
N VAL A 244 -11.39 -13.24 -19.12
CA VAL A 244 -11.81 -12.01 -18.44
C VAL A 244 -13.20 -12.09 -17.79
N MET A 245 -14.08 -13.00 -18.21
CA MET A 245 -15.35 -13.30 -17.54
C MET A 245 -15.07 -14.04 -16.23
N THR A 246 -14.31 -15.14 -16.28
CA THR A 246 -13.92 -15.89 -15.06
C THR A 246 -13.17 -15.00 -14.06
N ARG A 247 -12.40 -14.02 -14.54
CA ARG A 247 -11.75 -13.00 -13.69
C ARG A 247 -12.69 -11.91 -13.15
N LEU A 248 -13.83 -11.68 -13.79
CA LEU A 248 -14.91 -10.84 -13.26
C LEU A 248 -15.67 -11.63 -12.19
N ASP A 249 -15.94 -12.91 -12.42
CA ASP A 249 -16.54 -13.80 -11.44
C ASP A 249 -15.65 -13.95 -10.19
N GLU A 250 -14.32 -14.07 -10.35
CA GLU A 250 -13.35 -13.95 -9.24
C GLU A 250 -13.56 -12.66 -8.42
N LEU A 251 -13.81 -11.53 -9.10
CA LEU A 251 -13.95 -10.22 -8.47
C LEU A 251 -15.29 -10.07 -7.72
N THR A 252 -16.37 -10.64 -8.25
CA THR A 252 -17.75 -10.37 -7.82
C THR A 252 -18.40 -11.51 -7.03
N SER A 253 -17.92 -12.74 -7.14
CA SER A 253 -18.59 -13.95 -6.60
C SER A 253 -18.12 -14.37 -5.20
N ALA A 254 -18.93 -15.19 -4.54
CA ALA A 254 -18.55 -15.91 -3.32
C ALA A 254 -17.92 -17.29 -3.59
N THR A 255 -18.11 -17.85 -4.80
CA THR A 255 -17.90 -19.27 -5.11
C THR A 255 -16.43 -19.65 -5.28
N VAL A 256 -15.60 -18.76 -5.83
CA VAL A 256 -14.15 -18.97 -5.95
C VAL A 256 -13.51 -18.72 -4.57
N ARG A 257 -12.95 -19.77 -3.95
CA ARG A 257 -12.35 -19.74 -2.60
C ARG A 257 -11.00 -19.01 -2.50
N THR A 258 -10.94 -17.78 -3.01
CA THR A 258 -10.00 -16.74 -2.55
C THR A 258 -10.73 -15.84 -1.56
N GLU A 259 -10.81 -16.32 -0.32
CA GLU A 259 -11.72 -15.90 0.77
C GLU A 259 -11.78 -14.37 1.06
N ASN A 260 -10.79 -13.59 0.61
CA ASN A 260 -10.73 -12.13 0.79
C ASN A 260 -11.69 -11.35 -0.13
N LEU A 261 -12.08 -11.94 -1.28
CA LEU A 261 -12.95 -11.29 -2.28
C LEU A 261 -14.43 -11.38 -1.92
N VAL A 262 -14.80 -12.37 -1.09
CA VAL A 262 -16.18 -12.61 -0.69
C VAL A 262 -16.76 -11.36 -0.02
N GLU A 263 -16.12 -10.82 1.01
CA GLU A 263 -16.78 -9.82 1.87
C GLU A 263 -17.03 -8.44 1.25
N LEU A 264 -16.26 -8.03 0.23
CA LEU A 264 -16.38 -6.68 -0.34
C LEU A 264 -17.71 -6.47 -1.08
N PHE A 265 -18.05 -7.36 -2.00
CA PHE A 265 -19.30 -7.32 -2.78
C PHE A 265 -20.47 -8.06 -2.10
N ASP A 266 -20.29 -8.50 -0.85
CA ASP A 266 -21.22 -9.41 -0.17
C ASP A 266 -22.58 -8.78 0.14
N TRP A 267 -22.63 -7.46 0.34
CA TRP A 267 -23.87 -6.71 0.51
C TRP A 267 -24.58 -6.50 -0.83
N LEU A 268 -23.85 -6.08 -1.87
CA LEU A 268 -24.39 -5.95 -3.23
C LEU A 268 -25.00 -7.28 -3.72
N ARG A 269 -24.32 -8.42 -3.52
CA ARG A 269 -24.87 -9.75 -3.88
C ARG A 269 -26.17 -10.14 -3.15
N LYS A 270 -26.43 -9.59 -1.96
CA LYS A 270 -27.56 -10.00 -1.10
C LYS A 270 -28.78 -9.10 -1.29
N GLU A 271 -28.56 -7.78 -1.28
CA GLU A 271 -29.64 -6.80 -1.37
C GLU A 271 -29.93 -6.38 -2.82
N HIS A 272 -28.91 -6.39 -3.70
CA HIS A 272 -28.95 -5.77 -5.04
C HIS A 272 -28.12 -6.52 -6.11
N PRO A 273 -28.34 -7.84 -6.31
CA PRO A 273 -27.53 -8.65 -7.24
C PRO A 273 -27.59 -8.12 -8.68
N GLU A 274 -28.68 -7.48 -9.09
CA GLU A 274 -28.86 -6.84 -10.40
C GLU A 274 -27.86 -5.71 -10.68
N ALA A 275 -27.25 -5.11 -9.65
CA ALA A 275 -26.20 -4.12 -9.83
C ALA A 275 -24.94 -4.72 -10.46
N LEU A 276 -24.64 -6.00 -10.22
CA LEU A 276 -23.44 -6.67 -10.77
C LEU A 276 -23.53 -6.90 -12.28
N ASN A 277 -24.75 -7.00 -12.83
CA ASN A 277 -24.99 -7.16 -14.27
C ASN A 277 -24.54 -5.96 -15.11
N LYS A 278 -24.24 -4.82 -14.47
CA LYS A 278 -23.71 -3.59 -15.10
C LYS A 278 -22.20 -3.67 -15.36
N LEU A 279 -21.50 -4.70 -14.86
CA LEU A 279 -20.06 -4.86 -14.99
C LEU A 279 -19.73 -5.60 -16.29
N VAL A 280 -19.03 -4.93 -17.22
CA VAL A 280 -18.67 -5.50 -18.53
C VAL A 280 -17.14 -5.62 -18.63
N PRO A 281 -16.56 -6.83 -18.69
CA PRO A 281 -15.10 -6.99 -18.66
C PRO A 281 -14.51 -6.83 -20.08
N ILE A 282 -13.77 -5.75 -20.29
CA ILE A 282 -13.05 -5.50 -21.55
C ILE A 282 -11.67 -6.13 -21.48
N ARG A 283 -11.36 -7.02 -22.43
CA ARG A 283 -10.03 -7.64 -22.55
C ARG A 283 -9.00 -6.60 -22.99
N GLY A 284 -7.91 -6.48 -22.23
CA GLY A 284 -6.75 -5.68 -22.63
C GLY A 284 -5.68 -5.53 -21.55
N ASP A 285 -4.51 -5.01 -21.94
CA ASP A 285 -3.38 -4.64 -21.06
C ASP A 285 -2.82 -3.28 -21.51
N ILE A 286 -2.68 -2.34 -20.56
CA ILE A 286 -2.16 -0.99 -20.80
C ILE A 286 -0.75 -0.97 -21.43
N THR A 287 0.03 -2.04 -21.25
CA THR A 287 1.38 -2.20 -21.80
C THR A 287 1.37 -2.54 -23.30
N CYS A 288 0.25 -3.02 -23.86
CA CYS A 288 0.09 -3.30 -25.28
C CYS A 288 -0.26 -2.05 -26.11
N PRO A 289 0.04 -2.02 -27.43
CA PRO A 289 -0.54 -1.05 -28.37
C PRO A 289 -2.08 -1.06 -28.31
N GLU A 290 -2.70 0.12 -28.46
CA GLU A 290 -4.16 0.33 -28.28
C GLU A 290 -4.76 -0.34 -27.02
N LEU A 291 -3.96 -0.43 -25.95
CA LEU A 291 -4.31 -1.12 -24.69
C LEU A 291 -4.65 -2.62 -24.87
N GLY A 292 -4.35 -3.23 -26.02
CA GLY A 292 -4.72 -4.61 -26.35
C GLY A 292 -6.23 -4.86 -26.47
N ILE A 293 -7.03 -3.80 -26.68
CA ILE A 293 -8.49 -3.84 -26.77
C ILE A 293 -8.92 -4.12 -28.23
N SER A 294 -9.93 -4.97 -28.44
CA SER A 294 -10.43 -5.29 -29.79
C SER A 294 -11.01 -4.06 -30.49
N VAL A 295 -11.02 -4.05 -31.83
CA VAL A 295 -11.58 -2.91 -32.60
C VAL A 295 -13.07 -2.70 -32.28
N THR A 296 -13.82 -3.79 -32.07
CA THR A 296 -15.22 -3.76 -31.65
C THR A 296 -15.40 -3.11 -30.27
N ASP A 297 -14.60 -3.53 -29.29
CA ASP A 297 -14.64 -2.96 -27.94
C ASP A 297 -14.19 -1.49 -27.93
N GLN A 298 -13.16 -1.14 -28.70
CA GLN A 298 -12.72 0.25 -28.87
C GLN A 298 -13.85 1.13 -29.41
N LYS A 299 -14.64 0.63 -30.38
CA LYS A 299 -15.82 1.33 -30.90
C LYS A 299 -16.91 1.48 -29.83
N ILE A 300 -17.26 0.41 -29.11
CA ILE A 300 -18.25 0.44 -28.03
C ILE A 300 -17.86 1.46 -26.95
N LEU A 301 -16.58 1.48 -26.55
CA LEU A 301 -16.03 2.44 -25.59
C LEU A 301 -16.08 3.89 -26.13
N ALA A 302 -15.65 4.10 -27.37
CA ALA A 302 -15.67 5.41 -28.04
C ALA A 302 -17.08 6.01 -28.14
N GLU A 303 -18.08 5.19 -28.48
CA GLU A 303 -19.46 5.63 -28.70
C GLU A 303 -20.25 5.84 -27.39
N ASN A 304 -19.85 5.25 -26.26
CA ASN A 304 -20.69 5.18 -25.06
C ASN A 304 -20.04 5.68 -23.76
N VAL A 305 -18.72 5.62 -23.61
CA VAL A 305 -18.07 6.03 -22.35
C VAL A 305 -18.10 7.54 -22.19
N SER A 306 -18.46 7.96 -20.97
CA SER A 306 -18.53 9.38 -20.57
C SER A 306 -17.68 9.71 -19.35
N VAL A 307 -17.24 8.71 -18.58
CA VAL A 307 -16.27 8.89 -17.48
C VAL A 307 -15.21 7.79 -17.52
N VAL A 308 -13.94 8.16 -17.42
CA VAL A 308 -12.80 7.23 -17.40
C VAL A 308 -12.02 7.37 -16.09
N PHE A 309 -11.85 6.27 -15.37
CA PHE A 309 -10.99 6.18 -14.19
C PHE A 309 -9.67 5.44 -14.53
N HIS A 310 -8.56 6.17 -14.50
CA HIS A 310 -7.23 5.61 -14.72
C HIS A 310 -6.51 5.26 -13.40
N SER A 311 -6.79 4.08 -12.85
CA SER A 311 -6.12 3.55 -11.65
C SER A 311 -5.07 2.47 -11.94
N ALA A 312 -4.92 2.01 -13.18
CA ALA A 312 -3.92 0.99 -13.54
C ALA A 312 -2.49 1.55 -13.48
N ALA A 313 -1.66 0.95 -12.63
CA ALA A 313 -0.23 1.23 -12.47
C ALA A 313 0.46 0.03 -11.80
N THR A 314 1.79 -0.03 -11.82
CA THR A 314 2.51 -0.72 -10.73
C THR A 314 2.60 0.20 -9.52
N VAL A 315 2.53 -0.39 -8.33
CA VAL A 315 2.74 0.27 -7.02
C VAL A 315 3.91 -0.34 -6.26
N LYS A 316 4.67 -1.24 -6.89
CA LYS A 316 5.91 -1.77 -6.33
C LYS A 316 7.02 -0.73 -6.43
N PHE A 317 7.78 -0.55 -5.36
CA PHE A 317 8.89 0.41 -5.31
C PHE A 317 10.20 -0.16 -5.86
N ASP A 318 10.27 -1.49 -6.05
CA ASP A 318 11.38 -2.26 -6.60
C ASP A 318 11.14 -2.74 -8.04
N GLU A 319 10.09 -2.26 -8.73
CA GLU A 319 9.81 -2.67 -10.11
C GLU A 319 10.83 -2.08 -11.10
N ALA A 320 11.30 -2.91 -12.03
CA ALA A 320 12.24 -2.53 -13.08
C ALA A 320 11.75 -1.31 -13.89
N LEU A 321 12.70 -0.46 -14.32
CA LEU A 321 12.38 0.81 -14.98
C LEU A 321 11.63 0.61 -16.31
N LYS A 322 12.02 -0.39 -17.12
CA LYS A 322 11.37 -0.73 -18.41
C LYS A 322 9.87 -1.02 -18.22
N LEU A 323 9.55 -1.88 -17.26
CA LEU A 323 8.19 -2.27 -16.90
C LEU A 323 7.40 -1.10 -16.28
N SER A 324 8.05 -0.29 -15.44
CA SER A 324 7.46 0.91 -14.85
C SER A 324 7.09 1.97 -15.90
N VAL A 325 7.95 2.20 -16.90
CA VAL A 325 7.70 3.11 -18.03
C VAL A 325 6.58 2.57 -18.93
N ALA A 326 6.59 1.27 -19.24
CA ALA A 326 5.57 0.63 -20.07
C ALA A 326 4.15 0.76 -19.49
N MET A 327 3.99 0.56 -18.17
CA MET A 327 2.70 0.75 -17.50
C MET A 327 2.37 2.22 -17.23
N ASN A 328 3.21 2.90 -16.45
CA ASN A 328 2.82 4.19 -15.87
C ASN A 328 2.88 5.34 -16.89
N ILE A 329 3.79 5.29 -17.87
CA ILE A 329 3.96 6.36 -18.87
C ILE A 329 3.25 5.98 -20.18
N MET A 330 3.61 4.85 -20.78
CA MET A 330 3.05 4.44 -22.08
C MET A 330 1.60 3.96 -21.97
N GLY A 331 1.20 3.31 -20.86
CA GLY A 331 -0.21 3.03 -20.57
C GLY A 331 -1.05 4.30 -20.46
N THR A 332 -0.56 5.32 -19.75
CA THR A 332 -1.21 6.64 -19.68
C THR A 332 -1.33 7.28 -21.06
N LYS A 333 -0.25 7.29 -21.86
CA LYS A 333 -0.23 7.83 -23.24
C LYS A 333 -1.30 7.19 -24.12
N ARG A 334 -1.40 5.85 -24.09
CA ARG A 334 -2.37 5.07 -24.88
C ARG A 334 -3.81 5.21 -24.39
N LEU A 335 -4.03 5.35 -23.08
CA LEU A 335 -5.38 5.60 -22.56
C LEU A 335 -5.87 6.99 -22.96
N VAL A 336 -5.01 8.02 -22.93
CA VAL A 336 -5.36 9.35 -23.43
C VAL A 336 -5.67 9.32 -24.93
N GLN A 337 -4.92 8.54 -25.73
CA GLN A 337 -5.24 8.31 -27.14
C GLN A 337 -6.60 7.64 -27.37
N LEU A 338 -7.02 6.70 -26.52
CA LEU A 338 -8.38 6.14 -26.55
C LEU A 338 -9.43 7.16 -26.10
N CYS A 339 -9.13 7.98 -25.09
CA CYS A 339 -10.03 9.04 -24.59
C CYS A 339 -10.34 10.08 -25.69
N HIS A 340 -9.38 10.40 -26.56
CA HIS A 340 -9.64 11.25 -27.75
C HIS A 340 -10.59 10.63 -28.77
N LYS A 341 -10.82 9.31 -28.75
CA LYS A 341 -11.85 8.65 -29.56
C LYS A 341 -13.26 8.73 -28.93
N MET A 342 -13.37 9.11 -27.65
CA MET A 342 -14.64 9.05 -26.89
C MET A 342 -15.51 10.29 -27.08
N ILE A 343 -16.57 10.18 -27.89
CA ILE A 343 -17.45 11.32 -28.26
C ILE A 343 -18.35 11.84 -27.13
N LYS A 344 -18.45 11.13 -26.00
CA LYS A 344 -19.29 11.48 -24.85
C LYS A 344 -18.48 11.81 -23.58
N LEU A 345 -17.15 11.96 -23.68
CA LEU A 345 -16.27 12.03 -22.51
C LEU A 345 -16.40 13.36 -21.72
N GLU A 346 -16.98 13.28 -20.52
CA GLU A 346 -17.20 14.39 -19.60
C GLU A 346 -16.19 14.45 -18.43
N ALA A 347 -15.48 13.35 -18.13
CA ALA A 347 -14.39 13.34 -17.15
C ALA A 347 -13.36 12.21 -17.37
N LEU A 348 -12.05 12.53 -17.31
CA LEU A 348 -10.93 11.59 -17.21
C LEU A 348 -10.22 11.80 -15.87
N VAL A 349 -10.40 10.87 -14.93
CA VAL A 349 -9.83 10.91 -13.58
C VAL A 349 -8.59 10.01 -13.50
N HIS A 350 -7.40 10.59 -13.34
CA HIS A 350 -6.13 9.86 -13.22
C HIS A 350 -5.69 9.72 -11.76
N VAL A 351 -5.39 8.49 -11.34
CA VAL A 351 -4.80 8.20 -10.02
C VAL A 351 -3.28 8.34 -10.11
N SER A 352 -2.74 9.41 -9.54
CA SER A 352 -1.30 9.61 -9.33
C SER A 352 -0.92 9.23 -7.89
N THR A 353 -0.02 9.96 -7.24
CA THR A 353 0.30 9.86 -5.81
C THR A 353 0.89 11.19 -5.33
N ALA A 354 0.65 11.56 -4.07
CA ALA A 354 1.21 12.77 -3.47
C ALA A 354 2.76 12.78 -3.54
N TYR A 355 3.37 11.60 -3.44
CA TYR A 355 4.81 11.41 -3.52
C TYR A 355 5.41 11.51 -4.92
N CYS A 356 4.63 11.82 -5.97
CA CYS A 356 5.17 12.01 -7.33
C CYS A 356 6.20 13.15 -7.40
N ASN A 357 6.20 14.08 -6.44
CA ASN A 357 7.17 15.17 -6.32
C ASN A 357 7.93 15.17 -4.97
N CYS A 358 8.07 14.00 -4.32
CA CYS A 358 8.73 13.83 -3.02
C CYS A 358 10.20 14.30 -2.92
N ASN A 359 10.84 14.65 -4.05
CA ASN A 359 12.12 15.35 -4.11
C ASN A 359 12.03 16.85 -3.77
N ARG A 360 10.84 17.33 -3.38
CA ARG A 360 10.54 18.66 -2.80
C ARG A 360 9.95 18.43 -1.42
N GLN A 361 10.13 19.38 -0.49
CA GLN A 361 9.47 19.31 0.83
C GLN A 361 8.03 19.84 0.79
N GLU A 362 7.77 20.90 0.01
CA GLU A 362 6.44 21.50 -0.17
C GLU A 362 5.90 21.15 -1.57
N ILE A 363 4.68 20.60 -1.62
CA ILE A 363 4.08 19.98 -2.81
C ILE A 363 2.62 20.45 -2.92
N GLY A 364 2.36 21.33 -3.89
CA GLY A 364 1.04 21.89 -4.15
C GLY A 364 0.26 21.15 -5.24
N GLU A 365 -1.00 21.54 -5.40
CA GLU A 365 -1.95 21.00 -6.38
C GLU A 365 -1.74 21.58 -7.79
N LEU A 366 -0.54 21.36 -8.33
CA LEU A 366 -0.16 21.65 -9.70
C LEU A 366 0.74 20.54 -10.24
N VAL A 367 0.76 20.33 -11.56
CA VAL A 367 1.73 19.44 -12.20
C VAL A 367 3.04 20.19 -12.40
N TYR A 368 4.10 19.67 -11.80
CA TYR A 368 5.43 20.27 -11.84
C TYR A 368 6.16 19.94 -13.17
N PRO A 369 7.19 20.72 -13.55
CA PRO A 369 8.10 20.34 -14.63
C PRO A 369 8.65 18.91 -14.41
N PRO A 370 8.72 18.08 -15.47
CA PRO A 370 9.04 16.67 -15.32
C PRO A 370 10.52 16.46 -14.94
N PRO A 371 10.87 15.38 -14.21
CA PRO A 371 12.26 15.12 -13.79
C PRO A 371 13.19 14.75 -14.97
N ALA A 372 12.62 14.35 -16.10
CA ALA A 372 13.30 14.08 -17.36
C ALA A 372 12.31 14.27 -18.52
N ASP A 373 12.79 14.34 -19.75
CA ASP A 373 11.95 14.33 -20.96
C ASP A 373 11.33 12.92 -21.14
N PRO A 374 10.00 12.74 -21.04
CA PRO A 374 9.40 11.41 -21.06
C PRO A 374 9.65 10.63 -22.35
N ASP A 375 9.67 11.31 -23.51
CA ASP A 375 9.85 10.64 -24.80
C ASP A 375 11.30 10.13 -24.97
N LYS A 376 12.29 10.80 -24.35
CA LYS A 376 13.67 10.29 -24.24
C LYS A 376 13.79 9.13 -23.27
N ILE A 377 13.04 9.12 -22.17
CA ILE A 377 12.98 7.99 -21.23
C ILE A 377 12.33 6.76 -21.89
N ILE A 378 11.29 6.96 -22.71
CA ILE A 378 10.65 5.90 -23.51
C ILE A 378 11.69 5.29 -24.48
N GLN A 379 12.35 6.11 -25.30
CA GLN A 379 13.41 5.64 -26.20
C GLN A 379 14.52 4.87 -25.45
N CYS A 380 14.98 5.40 -24.31
CA CYS A 380 16.01 4.80 -23.47
C CYS A 380 15.65 3.37 -23.01
N VAL A 381 14.40 3.13 -22.59
CA VAL A 381 13.99 1.77 -22.18
C VAL A 381 13.66 0.85 -23.35
N GLU A 382 13.41 1.38 -24.54
CA GLU A 382 13.12 0.58 -25.74
C GLU A 382 14.39 -0.09 -26.29
N TRP A 383 15.48 0.67 -26.49
CA TRP A 383 16.70 0.13 -27.10
C TRP A 383 17.67 -0.56 -26.13
N MET A 384 17.67 -0.21 -24.84
CA MET A 384 18.57 -0.84 -23.86
C MET A 384 18.11 -2.25 -23.46
N ASP A 385 19.10 -3.12 -23.24
CA ASP A 385 18.93 -4.37 -22.51
C ASP A 385 18.64 -4.09 -21.01
N GLU A 386 18.19 -5.12 -20.29
CA GLU A 386 17.75 -4.96 -18.90
C GLU A 386 18.93 -4.85 -17.91
N GLU A 387 20.11 -5.39 -18.21
CA GLU A 387 21.26 -5.34 -17.30
C GLU A 387 21.89 -3.95 -17.28
N LEU A 388 22.13 -3.37 -18.46
CA LEU A 388 22.57 -1.99 -18.63
C LEU A 388 21.53 -1.02 -18.03
N LEU A 389 20.24 -1.22 -18.35
CA LEU A 389 19.18 -0.33 -17.86
C LEU A 389 19.06 -0.36 -16.33
N ASN A 390 19.12 -1.54 -15.71
CA ASN A 390 19.10 -1.67 -14.25
C ASN A 390 20.35 -1.00 -13.63
N THR A 391 21.52 -1.14 -14.27
CA THR A 391 22.78 -0.51 -13.83
C THR A 391 22.72 1.02 -13.85
N ILE A 392 22.07 1.63 -14.85
CA ILE A 392 21.95 3.10 -14.95
C ILE A 392 20.69 3.67 -14.29
N THR A 393 19.69 2.85 -13.95
CA THR A 393 18.41 3.29 -13.35
C THR A 393 18.60 4.23 -12.15
N PRO A 394 19.53 4.00 -11.20
CA PRO A 394 19.79 4.94 -10.09
C PRO A 394 20.20 6.35 -10.56
N LYS A 395 20.93 6.47 -11.69
CA LYS A 395 21.29 7.77 -12.28
C LYS A 395 20.10 8.43 -13.00
N ILE A 396 19.20 7.63 -13.59
CA ILE A 396 17.99 8.12 -14.27
C ILE A 396 16.98 8.69 -13.27
N ILE A 397 16.71 7.98 -12.17
CA ILE A 397 15.73 8.45 -11.16
C ILE A 397 16.29 9.58 -10.27
N GLY A 398 17.62 9.73 -10.20
CA GLY A 398 18.29 10.83 -9.52
C GLY A 398 18.08 10.80 -8.00
N ASN A 399 17.59 11.89 -7.42
CA ASN A 399 17.35 12.02 -5.97
C ASN A 399 15.98 11.46 -5.51
N ARG A 400 15.36 10.60 -6.31
CA ARG A 400 14.04 9.99 -6.02
C ARG A 400 14.21 8.57 -5.46
N PRO A 401 13.35 8.12 -4.54
CA PRO A 401 13.55 6.86 -3.81
C PRO A 401 13.35 5.61 -4.67
N ASN A 402 12.61 5.71 -5.79
CA ASN A 402 12.20 4.55 -6.58
C ASN A 402 11.72 4.92 -8.00
N THR A 403 11.62 3.91 -8.85
CA THR A 403 11.05 3.97 -10.20
C THR A 403 9.57 4.40 -10.21
N TYR A 404 8.81 4.04 -9.18
CA TYR A 404 7.40 4.40 -9.03
C TYR A 404 7.17 5.93 -8.98
N THR A 405 7.79 6.62 -8.02
CA THR A 405 7.65 8.09 -7.86
C THR A 405 8.18 8.86 -9.07
N PHE A 406 9.26 8.40 -9.69
CA PHE A 406 9.80 8.95 -10.94
C PHE A 406 8.82 8.79 -12.11
N THR A 407 8.33 7.57 -12.37
CA THR A 407 7.44 7.32 -13.51
C THR A 407 6.05 7.93 -13.33
N LYS A 408 5.54 8.08 -12.09
CA LYS A 408 4.31 8.87 -11.84
C LYS A 408 4.48 10.36 -12.11
N ALA A 409 5.64 10.95 -11.81
CA ALA A 409 5.92 12.34 -12.19
C ALA A 409 5.93 12.54 -13.72
N LEU A 410 6.51 11.59 -14.45
CA LEU A 410 6.52 11.60 -15.93
C LEU A 410 5.12 11.33 -16.50
N ALA A 411 4.31 10.49 -15.86
CA ALA A 411 2.94 10.19 -16.27
C ALA A 411 2.03 11.43 -16.23
N GLU A 412 2.12 12.25 -15.17
CA GLU A 412 1.37 13.52 -15.08
C GLU A 412 1.76 14.48 -16.22
N HIS A 413 3.04 14.57 -16.57
CA HIS A 413 3.48 15.43 -17.67
C HIS A 413 3.04 14.90 -19.04
N VAL A 414 3.09 13.58 -19.27
CA VAL A 414 2.55 12.96 -20.49
C VAL A 414 1.04 13.15 -20.58
N LEU A 415 0.31 13.03 -19.46
CA LEU A 415 -1.12 13.30 -19.40
C LEU A 415 -1.43 14.73 -19.86
N ILE A 416 -0.78 15.76 -19.32
CA ILE A 416 -0.96 17.15 -19.79
C ILE A 416 -0.52 17.35 -21.25
N LYS A 417 0.65 16.83 -21.63
CA LYS A 417 1.21 16.95 -23.00
C LYS A 417 0.32 16.28 -24.07
N GLN A 418 -0.56 15.37 -23.68
CA GLN A 418 -1.42 14.62 -24.60
C GLN A 418 -2.92 14.92 -24.41
N SER A 419 -3.37 15.52 -23.30
CA SER A 419 -4.80 15.68 -23.01
C SER A 419 -5.51 16.68 -23.92
N GLY A 420 -4.83 17.72 -24.41
CA GLY A 420 -5.47 18.76 -25.22
C GLY A 420 -6.66 19.39 -24.48
N SER A 421 -7.85 19.27 -25.07
CA SER A 421 -9.13 19.76 -24.51
C SER A 421 -9.88 18.75 -23.63
N LEU A 422 -9.30 17.59 -23.31
CA LEU A 422 -9.98 16.58 -22.48
C LEU A 422 -10.21 17.09 -21.04
N PRO A 423 -11.39 16.81 -20.43
CA PRO A 423 -11.70 17.21 -19.06
C PRO A 423 -10.97 16.31 -18.05
N VAL A 424 -9.77 16.70 -17.62
CA VAL A 424 -8.89 15.89 -16.76
C VAL A 424 -8.95 16.30 -15.28
N ALA A 425 -9.05 15.31 -14.39
CA ALA A 425 -8.74 15.44 -12.97
C ALA A 425 -7.57 14.52 -12.60
N ILE A 426 -6.60 14.99 -11.81
CA ILE A 426 -5.47 14.21 -11.29
C ILE A 426 -5.61 14.13 -9.78
N VAL A 427 -5.91 12.94 -9.25
CA VAL A 427 -6.02 12.71 -7.81
C VAL A 427 -4.76 12.01 -7.32
N ARG A 428 -4.11 12.60 -6.31
CA ARG A 428 -2.83 12.20 -5.73
C ARG A 428 -3.04 11.73 -4.28
N PRO A 429 -3.37 10.45 -4.03
CA PRO A 429 -3.35 9.90 -2.69
C PRO A 429 -1.94 9.82 -2.10
N SER A 430 -1.85 10.01 -0.78
CA SER A 430 -0.67 9.65 0.02
C SER A 430 -0.61 8.14 0.26
N ILE A 431 -0.22 7.68 1.46
CA ILE A 431 -0.13 6.25 1.76
C ILE A 431 -1.56 5.72 2.01
N VAL A 432 -2.12 5.04 1.01
CA VAL A 432 -3.47 4.48 1.11
C VAL A 432 -3.51 3.33 2.11
N THR A 433 -4.38 3.45 3.11
CA THR A 433 -4.59 2.48 4.20
C THR A 433 -5.98 1.83 4.11
N ALA A 434 -6.35 0.99 5.09
CA ALA A 434 -7.65 0.32 5.12
C ALA A 434 -8.84 1.30 5.12
N ALA A 435 -10.02 0.81 4.75
CA ALA A 435 -11.25 1.60 4.80
C ALA A 435 -11.55 2.14 6.21
N TRP A 436 -12.00 3.38 6.32
CA TRP A 436 -12.43 4.00 7.57
C TRP A 436 -13.87 3.60 7.91
N HIS A 437 -14.77 3.75 6.93
CA HIS A 437 -16.18 3.42 7.03
C HIS A 437 -16.64 2.42 5.97
N GLU A 438 -16.23 2.57 4.72
CA GLU A 438 -16.90 1.93 3.58
C GLU A 438 -16.03 1.01 2.71
N PRO A 439 -16.59 -0.09 2.16
CA PRO A 439 -17.90 -0.67 2.48
C PRO A 439 -17.91 -1.52 3.76
N ILE A 440 -16.75 -1.65 4.43
CA ILE A 440 -16.59 -2.25 5.77
C ILE A 440 -15.43 -1.52 6.47
N PRO A 441 -15.59 -1.07 7.74
CA PRO A 441 -14.47 -0.54 8.52
C PRO A 441 -13.30 -1.53 8.60
N GLY A 442 -12.08 -1.04 8.40
CA GLY A 442 -10.86 -1.84 8.42
C GLY A 442 -10.64 -2.72 7.18
N TRP A 443 -11.46 -2.63 6.12
CA TRP A 443 -11.25 -3.46 4.93
C TRP A 443 -9.94 -3.17 4.20
N VAL A 444 -9.16 -4.23 3.95
CA VAL A 444 -7.90 -4.21 3.20
C VAL A 444 -7.58 -5.61 2.66
N ASP A 445 -7.07 -5.71 1.42
CA ASP A 445 -6.85 -6.98 0.72
C ASP A 445 -5.37 -7.35 0.48
N ASN A 446 -4.44 -6.49 0.91
CA ASN A 446 -3.02 -6.58 0.57
C ASN A 446 -2.10 -6.23 1.77
N LEU A 447 -0.85 -6.69 1.69
CA LEU A 447 0.18 -6.50 2.72
C LEU A 447 1.09 -5.27 2.49
N ASN A 448 0.70 -4.34 1.62
CA ASN A 448 1.56 -3.20 1.26
C ASN A 448 1.66 -2.20 2.42
N GLY A 449 2.80 -1.53 2.53
CA GLY A 449 2.99 -0.39 3.44
C GLY A 449 2.58 -0.68 4.90
N PRO A 450 1.71 0.14 5.52
CA PRO A 450 1.30 -0.03 6.92
C PRO A 450 0.68 -1.38 7.24
N THR A 451 -0.08 -2.01 6.33
CA THR A 451 -0.71 -3.32 6.59
C THR A 451 0.33 -4.41 6.83
N GLY A 452 1.43 -4.39 6.07
CA GLY A 452 2.57 -5.29 6.26
C GLY A 452 3.31 -5.03 7.58
N MET A 453 3.41 -3.77 8.00
CA MET A 453 4.00 -3.40 9.29
C MET A 453 3.13 -3.86 10.47
N ILE A 454 1.79 -3.66 10.42
CA ILE A 454 0.84 -4.18 11.40
C ILE A 454 0.98 -5.70 11.52
N ALA A 455 0.89 -6.42 10.39
CA ALA A 455 0.97 -7.88 10.36
C ALA A 455 2.31 -8.40 10.92
N GLY A 456 3.43 -7.83 10.49
CA GLY A 456 4.76 -8.20 10.94
C GLY A 456 4.98 -7.95 12.44
N ALA A 457 4.58 -6.79 12.95
CA ALA A 457 4.74 -6.41 14.35
C ALA A 457 3.81 -7.20 15.27
N GLY A 458 2.54 -7.37 14.87
CA GLY A 458 1.54 -8.13 15.62
C GLY A 458 1.77 -9.64 15.63
N LYS A 459 2.53 -10.18 14.67
CA LYS A 459 3.05 -11.56 14.73
C LYS A 459 4.35 -11.68 15.56
N GLY A 460 4.92 -10.56 16.00
CA GLY A 460 6.18 -10.50 16.74
C GLY A 460 7.43 -10.72 15.89
N VAL A 461 7.31 -10.70 14.56
CA VAL A 461 8.44 -10.91 13.62
C VAL A 461 9.17 -9.60 13.35
N LEU A 462 8.44 -8.49 13.20
CA LEU A 462 9.01 -7.16 13.05
C LEU A 462 9.26 -6.53 14.43
N ARG A 463 10.52 -6.20 14.73
CA ARG A 463 11.01 -5.76 16.05
C ARG A 463 11.66 -4.39 16.07
N THR A 464 12.06 -3.87 14.91
CA THR A 464 12.73 -2.58 14.77
C THR A 464 12.53 -2.03 13.35
N ILE A 465 12.43 -0.72 13.21
CA ILE A 465 12.34 0.00 11.93
C ILE A 465 13.16 1.30 12.06
N LEU A 466 13.87 1.70 11.01
CA LEU A 466 14.39 3.07 10.93
C LEU A 466 13.23 4.02 10.61
N CYS A 467 12.83 4.81 11.61
CA CYS A 467 11.71 5.72 11.47
C CYS A 467 11.84 6.87 12.46
N TYR A 468 11.61 8.08 11.98
CA TYR A 468 11.75 9.31 12.76
C TYR A 468 10.41 9.63 13.40
N ARG A 469 10.28 9.25 14.68
CA ARG A 469 9.03 9.24 15.47
C ARG A 469 8.30 10.59 15.47
N ASP A 470 9.05 11.69 15.37
CA ASP A 470 8.53 13.04 15.46
C ASP A 470 7.95 13.58 14.14
N LEU A 471 8.17 12.90 13.01
CA LEU A 471 7.66 13.32 11.70
C LEU A 471 6.20 12.92 11.48
N VAL A 472 5.47 13.76 10.74
CA VAL A 472 4.08 13.49 10.30
C VAL A 472 4.04 12.32 9.30
N ALA A 473 3.08 11.42 9.50
CA ALA A 473 2.82 10.27 8.66
C ALA A 473 1.56 10.52 7.82
N ASP A 474 1.72 10.88 6.55
CA ASP A 474 0.57 11.16 5.67
C ASP A 474 -0.07 9.85 5.16
N LEU A 475 -1.15 9.45 5.85
CA LEU A 475 -1.95 8.25 5.57
C LEU A 475 -3.36 8.66 5.14
N VAL A 476 -3.99 7.92 4.22
CA VAL A 476 -5.37 8.19 3.79
C VAL A 476 -6.18 6.89 3.65
N PRO A 477 -7.36 6.76 4.28
CA PRO A 477 -8.23 5.60 4.08
C PRO A 477 -8.63 5.42 2.60
N VAL A 478 -8.77 4.18 2.15
CA VAL A 478 -9.10 3.88 0.74
C VAL A 478 -10.43 4.48 0.30
N ASP A 479 -11.44 4.50 1.17
CA ASP A 479 -12.77 5.08 0.93
C ASP A 479 -12.74 6.61 0.81
N VAL A 480 -11.95 7.31 1.65
CA VAL A 480 -11.68 8.75 1.49
C VAL A 480 -11.06 9.03 0.11
N ALA A 481 -10.11 8.21 -0.32
CA ALA A 481 -9.51 8.34 -1.65
C ALA A 481 -10.48 8.01 -2.79
N ILE A 482 -11.38 7.02 -2.64
CA ILE A 482 -12.40 6.69 -3.65
C ILE A 482 -13.46 7.80 -3.77
N ASN A 483 -13.91 8.34 -2.64
CA ASN A 483 -14.92 9.40 -2.64
C ASN A 483 -14.41 10.68 -3.33
N LEU A 484 -13.13 11.02 -3.16
CA LEU A 484 -12.48 12.10 -3.92
C LEU A 484 -12.19 11.73 -5.40
N LEU A 485 -12.14 10.45 -5.78
CA LEU A 485 -12.07 10.08 -7.20
C LEU A 485 -13.42 10.29 -7.90
N ILE A 486 -14.53 9.97 -7.23
CA ILE A 486 -15.88 10.03 -7.82
C ILE A 486 -16.40 11.48 -7.92
N SER A 487 -16.05 12.34 -6.97
CA SER A 487 -16.63 13.68 -6.79
C SER A 487 -16.26 14.78 -7.82
N PRO A 488 -15.10 14.75 -8.51
CA PRO A 488 -14.75 15.69 -9.58
C PRO A 488 -15.60 15.56 -10.86
N VAL A 489 -16.90 15.86 -10.77
CA VAL A 489 -17.82 15.89 -11.92
C VAL A 489 -17.48 17.07 -12.85
N LYS A 490 -17.37 16.81 -14.16
CA LYS A 490 -17.09 17.79 -15.22
C LYS A 490 -15.95 18.79 -14.92
N PRO A 491 -14.68 18.35 -14.81
CA PRO A 491 -13.56 19.27 -14.59
C PRO A 491 -13.31 20.14 -15.84
N ASN A 492 -13.75 21.41 -15.79
CA ASN A 492 -13.61 22.40 -16.87
C ASN A 492 -12.16 22.74 -17.28
N ASN A 493 -11.19 22.37 -16.45
CA ASN A 493 -9.74 22.56 -16.64
C ASN A 493 -9.03 21.37 -15.99
N ILE A 494 -7.74 21.18 -16.31
CA ILE A 494 -6.91 20.17 -15.63
C ILE A 494 -6.77 20.55 -14.14
N LEU A 495 -7.47 19.83 -13.27
CA LEU A 495 -7.44 20.03 -11.82
C LEU A 495 -6.61 18.94 -11.14
N VAL A 496 -5.82 19.34 -10.15
CA VAL A 496 -5.04 18.42 -9.31
C VAL A 496 -5.61 18.44 -7.89
N TYR A 497 -5.68 17.27 -7.26
CA TYR A 497 -6.18 17.10 -5.90
C TYR A 497 -5.19 16.27 -5.07
N ASN A 498 -4.63 16.83 -3.99
CA ASN A 498 -3.72 16.12 -3.09
C ASN A 498 -4.52 15.46 -1.95
N CYS A 499 -4.91 14.19 -2.12
CA CYS A 499 -5.65 13.44 -1.10
C CYS A 499 -4.72 13.02 0.04
N THR A 500 -4.68 13.86 1.08
CA THR A 500 -3.60 13.91 2.08
C THR A 500 -4.16 14.31 3.45
N SER A 501 -3.60 13.74 4.52
CA SER A 501 -4.05 14.00 5.91
C SER A 501 -3.14 14.96 6.67
N GLY A 502 -1.86 15.09 6.31
CA GLY A 502 -0.84 15.77 7.11
C GLY A 502 -1.06 17.27 7.33
N SER A 503 -1.93 17.91 6.56
CA SER A 503 -2.34 19.31 6.70
C SER A 503 -3.75 19.52 7.24
N LEU A 504 -4.56 18.46 7.40
CA LEU A 504 -5.93 18.53 7.93
C LEU A 504 -6.07 17.86 9.31
N ASN A 505 -5.50 16.66 9.46
CA ASN A 505 -5.58 15.84 10.66
C ASN A 505 -4.24 15.07 10.84
N PRO A 506 -3.15 15.77 11.25
CA PRO A 506 -1.83 15.18 11.30
C PRO A 506 -1.66 14.18 12.45
N ILE A 507 -1.09 13.01 12.12
CA ILE A 507 -0.59 12.02 13.08
C ILE A 507 0.92 11.82 12.90
N ARG A 508 1.69 11.64 13.98
CA ARG A 508 3.13 11.36 13.88
C ARG A 508 3.41 9.86 13.95
N TRP A 509 4.57 9.44 13.40
CA TRP A 509 4.98 8.03 13.48
C TRP A 509 5.10 7.51 14.92
N GLY A 510 5.48 8.34 15.89
CA GLY A 510 5.52 7.97 17.31
C GLY A 510 4.14 7.72 17.93
N ASP A 511 3.09 8.36 17.41
CA ASP A 511 1.70 8.13 17.82
C ASP A 511 1.20 6.81 17.24
N ILE A 512 1.46 6.56 15.94
CA ILE A 512 1.18 5.29 15.25
C ILE A 512 1.84 4.12 15.98
N GLU A 513 3.10 4.25 16.36
CA GLU A 513 3.81 3.23 17.15
C GLU A 513 3.10 2.97 18.48
N SER A 514 2.64 4.01 19.18
CA SER A 514 2.05 3.89 20.52
C SER A 514 0.64 3.29 20.47
N ILE A 515 -0.22 3.84 19.61
CA ILE A 515 -1.59 3.38 19.36
C ILE A 515 -1.57 1.97 18.76
N GLY A 516 -0.73 1.72 17.76
CA GLY A 516 -0.61 0.42 17.10
C GLY A 516 -0.23 -0.70 18.07
N HIS A 517 0.72 -0.46 18.99
CA HIS A 517 1.05 -1.44 20.04
C HIS A 517 -0.12 -1.68 21.00
N GLU A 518 -0.88 -0.65 21.40
CA GLU A 518 -2.07 -0.81 22.25
C GLU A 518 -3.13 -1.67 21.55
N CYS A 519 -3.49 -1.34 20.32
CA CYS A 519 -4.48 -2.06 19.52
C CYS A 519 -4.07 -3.52 19.26
N ILE A 520 -2.80 -3.78 18.93
CA ILE A 520 -2.25 -5.13 18.73
C ILE A 520 -2.31 -5.97 20.01
N LEU A 521 -2.04 -5.38 21.18
CA LEU A 521 -2.08 -6.13 22.45
C LEU A 521 -3.52 -6.35 22.97
N LYS A 522 -4.44 -5.43 22.66
CA LYS A 522 -5.89 -5.54 22.93
C LYS A 522 -6.54 -6.64 22.06
N ASN A 523 -6.17 -6.67 20.78
CA ASN A 523 -6.75 -7.53 19.74
C ASN A 523 -5.68 -8.45 19.09
N PRO A 524 -5.04 -9.34 19.87
CA PRO A 524 -3.84 -10.04 19.42
C PRO A 524 -4.10 -11.11 18.37
N PHE A 525 -3.16 -11.22 17.44
CA PHE A 525 -3.21 -12.21 16.38
C PHE A 525 -2.94 -13.63 16.92
N SER A 526 -3.46 -14.62 16.21
CA SER A 526 -3.25 -16.03 16.54
C SER A 526 -1.81 -16.46 16.20
N ASN A 527 -1.27 -17.44 16.90
CA ASN A 527 0.06 -18.04 16.61
C ASN A 527 1.21 -17.02 16.44
N VAL A 528 1.29 -15.98 17.29
CA VAL A 528 2.45 -15.06 17.28
C VAL A 528 3.75 -15.81 17.55
N LEU A 529 4.80 -15.47 16.80
CA LEU A 529 6.13 -16.08 16.92
C LEU A 529 6.84 -15.63 18.20
N TRP A 530 6.64 -14.37 18.57
CA TRP A 530 7.16 -13.75 19.78
C TRP A 530 6.13 -12.77 20.35
N TYR A 531 6.30 -12.36 21.61
CA TYR A 531 5.43 -11.34 22.21
C TYR A 531 5.54 -10.01 21.43
N PRO A 532 4.45 -9.49 20.83
CA PRO A 532 4.46 -8.27 20.03
C PRO A 532 5.08 -7.08 20.77
N GLY A 533 5.79 -6.26 19.99
CA GLY A 533 6.64 -5.22 20.54
C GLY A 533 7.87 -4.99 19.66
N GLY A 534 8.52 -3.88 19.89
CA GLY A 534 9.63 -3.41 19.09
C GLY A 534 9.81 -1.92 19.35
N SER A 535 10.47 -1.20 18.45
CA SER A 535 10.30 0.26 18.36
C SER A 535 10.89 0.83 17.08
N PHE A 536 10.36 1.99 16.68
CA PHE A 536 10.96 2.88 15.71
C PHE A 536 12.26 3.48 16.28
N LYS A 537 13.28 3.59 15.43
CA LYS A 537 14.61 4.09 15.80
C LYS A 537 14.96 5.30 14.94
N SER A 538 15.31 6.41 15.59
CA SER A 538 15.84 7.61 14.91
C SER A 538 17.34 7.53 14.58
N SER A 539 18.04 6.45 14.98
CA SER A 539 19.47 6.26 14.70
C SER A 539 19.70 5.03 13.82
N ARG A 540 20.40 5.24 12.69
CA ARG A 540 20.79 4.18 11.74
C ARG A 540 21.63 3.09 12.38
N LEU A 541 22.62 3.48 13.20
CA LEU A 541 23.47 2.53 13.93
C LEU A 541 22.66 1.71 14.94
N LEU A 542 21.76 2.36 15.70
CA LEU A 542 20.92 1.65 16.66
C LEU A 542 19.95 0.70 15.98
N ASN A 543 19.35 1.09 14.84
CA ASN A 543 18.49 0.20 14.07
C ASN A 543 19.28 -1.01 13.52
N MET A 544 20.47 -0.79 12.95
CA MET A 544 21.35 -1.87 12.46
C MET A 544 21.68 -2.90 13.55
N LEU A 545 22.06 -2.43 14.75
CA LEU A 545 22.30 -3.30 15.90
C LEU A 545 21.04 -4.04 16.35
N CYS A 546 19.88 -3.38 16.35
CA CYS A 546 18.59 -4.02 16.64
C CYS A 546 18.19 -5.06 15.59
N VAL A 547 18.44 -4.84 14.29
CA VAL A 547 18.20 -5.83 13.23
C VAL A 547 19.09 -7.04 13.43
N LEU A 548 20.40 -6.83 13.67
CA LEU A 548 21.33 -7.94 13.92
C LEU A 548 20.89 -8.81 15.12
N VAL A 549 20.50 -8.18 16.23
CA VAL A 549 20.17 -8.86 17.50
C VAL A 549 18.76 -9.44 17.53
N PHE A 550 17.76 -8.78 16.95
CA PHE A 550 16.35 -9.20 17.05
C PHE A 550 15.76 -9.83 15.78
N HIS A 551 16.44 -9.71 14.63
CA HIS A 551 16.02 -10.35 13.37
C HIS A 551 17.07 -11.37 12.90
N SER A 552 18.26 -10.92 12.50
CA SER A 552 19.23 -11.75 11.77
C SER A 552 19.79 -12.91 12.60
N ALA A 553 20.36 -12.65 13.78
CA ALA A 553 20.94 -13.70 14.60
C ALA A 553 19.89 -14.74 15.09
N PRO A 554 18.68 -14.35 15.54
CA PRO A 554 17.60 -15.30 15.80
C PRO A 554 17.20 -16.12 14.56
N ALA A 555 17.13 -15.50 13.38
CA ALA A 555 16.74 -16.19 12.14
C ALA A 555 17.73 -17.30 11.76
N TYR A 556 19.04 -17.01 11.79
CA TYR A 556 20.08 -18.01 11.54
C TYR A 556 20.09 -19.11 12.61
N LEU A 557 19.86 -18.76 13.89
CA LEU A 557 19.76 -19.74 14.98
C LEU A 557 18.58 -20.69 14.79
N PHE A 558 17.38 -20.17 14.48
CA PHE A 558 16.20 -20.99 14.19
C PHE A 558 16.41 -21.89 12.97
N ASP A 559 17.00 -21.37 11.89
CA ASP A 559 17.25 -22.18 10.68
C ASP A 559 18.37 -23.21 10.87
N MET A 560 19.35 -22.95 11.74
CA MET A 560 20.35 -23.95 12.15
C MET A 560 19.71 -25.08 12.98
N VAL A 561 18.90 -24.73 13.99
CA VAL A 561 18.17 -25.70 14.82
C VAL A 561 17.17 -26.50 13.96
N ALA A 562 16.51 -25.87 12.99
CA ALA A 562 15.65 -26.55 12.03
C ALA A 562 16.42 -27.61 11.23
N ARG A 563 17.56 -27.26 10.62
CA ARG A 563 18.41 -28.20 9.87
C ARG A 563 18.86 -29.39 10.73
N ILE A 564 19.34 -29.12 11.95
CA ILE A 564 19.76 -30.16 12.91
C ILE A 564 18.57 -31.08 13.29
N SER A 565 17.36 -30.52 13.35
CA SER A 565 16.11 -31.26 13.62
C SER A 565 15.48 -31.91 12.38
N GLY A 566 16.18 -31.99 11.24
CA GLY A 566 15.65 -32.51 9.98
C GLY A 566 14.55 -31.65 9.32
N LYS A 567 14.34 -30.42 9.78
CA LYS A 567 13.28 -29.51 9.31
C LYS A 567 13.81 -28.48 8.30
N LYS A 568 12.96 -28.09 7.36
CA LYS A 568 13.30 -27.14 6.29
C LYS A 568 13.56 -25.73 6.86
N PRO A 569 14.71 -25.09 6.59
CA PRO A 569 14.98 -23.71 7.01
C PRO A 569 14.13 -22.70 6.21
N ILE A 570 13.64 -21.68 6.92
CA ILE A 570 12.71 -20.67 6.41
C ILE A 570 12.92 -19.27 7.03
N MET A 571 13.41 -19.16 8.27
CA MET A 571 13.39 -17.93 9.05
C MET A 571 14.31 -16.83 8.51
N VAL A 572 15.46 -17.20 7.92
CA VAL A 572 16.33 -16.23 7.23
C VAL A 572 15.57 -15.62 6.04
N ARG A 573 14.99 -16.47 5.18
CA ARG A 573 14.23 -16.04 3.99
C ARG A 573 13.04 -15.13 4.32
N VAL A 574 12.40 -15.35 5.47
CA VAL A 574 11.31 -14.49 5.99
C VAL A 574 11.83 -13.12 6.38
N HIS A 575 12.95 -13.05 7.11
CA HIS A 575 13.56 -11.77 7.49
C HIS A 575 14.17 -11.04 6.30
N ASP A 576 14.70 -11.75 5.28
CA ASP A 576 15.19 -11.13 4.04
C ASP A 576 14.05 -10.42 3.29
N LYS A 577 12.86 -11.04 3.19
CA LYS A 577 11.67 -10.41 2.62
C LYS A 577 11.23 -9.20 3.45
N LEU A 578 11.16 -9.35 4.77
CA LEU A 578 10.77 -8.29 5.69
C LEU A 578 11.72 -7.09 5.63
N GLN A 579 13.03 -7.34 5.56
CA GLN A 579 14.04 -6.29 5.47
C GLN A 579 13.96 -5.55 4.12
N ARG A 580 13.72 -6.25 2.99
CA ARG A 580 13.47 -5.57 1.71
C ARG A 580 12.23 -4.67 1.79
N ALA A 581 11.11 -5.17 2.31
CA ALA A 581 9.89 -4.40 2.46
C ALA A 581 10.09 -3.15 3.35
N VAL A 582 10.81 -3.28 4.47
CA VAL A 582 11.14 -2.15 5.36
C VAL A 582 12.10 -1.16 4.69
N SER A 583 13.13 -1.63 3.99
CA SER A 583 14.07 -0.75 3.25
C SER A 583 13.35 0.07 2.17
N CYS A 584 12.36 -0.48 1.48
CA CYS A 584 11.53 0.25 0.51
C CYS A 584 10.70 1.38 1.13
N LEU A 585 10.38 1.28 2.44
CA LEU A 585 9.64 2.32 3.17
C LEU A 585 10.55 3.36 3.84
N GLU A 586 11.84 3.09 3.98
CA GLU A 586 12.78 3.88 4.80
C GLU A 586 12.76 5.38 4.44
N PHE A 587 12.69 5.71 3.15
CA PHE A 587 12.63 7.10 2.68
C PHE A 587 11.38 7.83 3.21
N PHE A 588 10.22 7.15 3.20
CA PHE A 588 8.94 7.70 3.64
C PHE A 588 8.77 7.72 5.17
N THR A 589 9.55 6.92 5.91
CA THR A 589 9.57 6.93 7.38
C THR A 589 10.66 7.82 7.98
N THR A 590 11.49 8.46 7.16
CA THR A 590 12.61 9.35 7.59
C THR A 590 12.57 10.77 7.00
N HIS A 591 11.56 11.09 6.20
CA HIS A 591 11.32 12.43 5.65
C HIS A 591 9.85 12.84 5.87
N GLU A 592 9.59 14.15 5.81
CA GLU A 592 8.26 14.76 5.98
C GLU A 592 7.97 15.69 4.80
N TRP A 593 6.70 15.78 4.43
CA TRP A 593 6.21 16.60 3.32
C TRP A 593 5.04 17.47 3.76
N ARG A 594 4.93 18.64 3.14
CA ARG A 594 3.79 19.54 3.29
C ARG A 594 3.00 19.57 2.00
N PHE A 595 1.81 18.99 2.04
CA PHE A 595 0.88 18.98 0.92
C PHE A 595 -0.17 20.08 1.10
N THR A 596 -0.30 20.96 0.11
CA THR A 596 -1.48 21.85 0.03
C THR A 596 -2.62 21.07 -0.62
N ASN A 597 -3.85 21.31 -0.17
CA ASN A 597 -5.07 20.57 -0.57
C ASN A 597 -6.25 21.52 -0.78
N ASP A 598 -5.96 22.75 -1.22
CA ASP A 598 -6.91 23.84 -1.41
C ASP A 598 -8.05 23.50 -2.37
N ASN A 599 -7.78 22.71 -3.42
CA ASN A 599 -8.76 22.23 -4.38
C ASN A 599 -9.65 21.13 -3.78
N MET A 600 -9.06 20.21 -3.00
CA MET A 600 -9.81 19.17 -2.26
C MET A 600 -10.77 19.81 -1.25
N THR A 601 -10.27 20.73 -0.39
CA THR A 601 -11.08 21.46 0.58
C THR A 601 -12.16 22.31 -0.11
N ARG A 602 -11.82 23.00 -1.21
CA ARG A 602 -12.78 23.79 -1.99
C ARG A 602 -13.83 22.94 -2.71
N LEU A 603 -13.51 21.70 -3.09
CA LEU A 603 -14.48 20.76 -3.64
C LEU A 603 -15.45 20.31 -2.56
N MET A 604 -14.95 19.85 -1.39
CA MET A 604 -15.80 19.46 -0.25
C MET A 604 -16.74 20.60 0.18
N ALA A 605 -16.21 21.82 0.32
CA ALA A 605 -17.00 23.00 0.66
C ALA A 605 -18.08 23.38 -0.38
N ARG A 606 -17.97 22.89 -1.62
CA ARG A 606 -18.94 23.10 -2.72
C ARG A 606 -19.92 21.95 -2.91
N LEU A 607 -19.65 20.76 -2.37
CA LEU A 607 -20.57 19.64 -2.44
C LEU A 607 -21.91 19.96 -1.76
N HIS A 608 -22.99 19.46 -2.35
CA HIS A 608 -24.34 19.49 -1.77
C HIS A 608 -24.36 18.67 -0.45
N PRO A 609 -25.16 19.01 0.58
CA PRO A 609 -25.13 18.29 1.86
C PRO A 609 -25.35 16.77 1.76
N ARG A 610 -26.16 16.29 0.79
CA ARG A 610 -26.27 14.85 0.48
C ARG A 610 -24.99 14.26 -0.10
N ASP A 611 -24.34 14.96 -1.04
CA ASP A 611 -23.08 14.52 -1.63
C ASP A 611 -21.97 14.43 -0.57
N ARG A 612 -21.93 15.37 0.39
CA ARG A 612 -20.98 15.30 1.54
C ARG A 612 -21.22 14.08 2.41
N LYS A 613 -22.48 13.67 2.62
CA LYS A 613 -22.81 12.47 3.39
C LYS A 613 -22.45 11.18 2.64
N ILE A 614 -22.75 11.11 1.34
CA ILE A 614 -22.59 9.90 0.54
C ILE A 614 -21.14 9.73 0.06
N PHE A 615 -20.48 10.80 -0.34
CA PHE A 615 -19.12 10.81 -0.89
C PHE A 615 -18.18 11.61 0.03
N ASN A 616 -18.21 11.35 1.34
CA ASN A 616 -17.33 12.04 2.27
C ASN A 616 -15.86 11.72 2.00
N PHE A 617 -15.03 12.75 1.83
CA PHE A 617 -13.57 12.66 1.80
C PHE A 617 -12.90 13.70 2.71
N ASP A 618 -13.67 14.33 3.62
CA ASP A 618 -13.08 15.09 4.71
C ASP A 618 -12.53 14.11 5.76
N ILE A 619 -11.31 14.40 6.24
CA ILE A 619 -10.55 13.57 7.17
C ILE A 619 -10.31 14.28 8.50
N ALA A 620 -10.82 15.51 8.68
CA ALA A 620 -10.73 16.27 9.92
C ALA A 620 -11.36 15.51 11.11
N ASP A 621 -12.51 14.84 10.88
CA ASP A 621 -13.26 14.11 11.91
C ASP A 621 -12.73 12.69 12.23
N LEU A 622 -11.59 12.29 11.65
CA LEU A 622 -11.04 10.94 11.82
C LEU A 622 -10.36 10.78 13.19
N ASP A 623 -11.02 10.06 14.12
CA ASP A 623 -10.39 9.56 15.34
C ASP A 623 -9.37 8.46 14.98
N TRP A 624 -8.09 8.83 15.04
CA TRP A 624 -6.98 7.93 14.73
C TRP A 624 -6.95 6.70 15.63
N LYS A 625 -7.31 6.78 16.90
CA LYS A 625 -7.24 5.64 17.83
C LYS A 625 -8.31 4.60 17.51
N VAL A 626 -9.54 5.05 17.25
CA VAL A 626 -10.63 4.18 16.77
C VAL A 626 -10.29 3.59 15.40
N TYR A 627 -9.78 4.41 14.47
CA TYR A 627 -9.36 3.95 13.15
C TYR A 627 -8.26 2.88 13.19
N TRP A 628 -7.19 3.08 13.98
CA TRP A 628 -6.12 2.10 14.14
C TRP A 628 -6.59 0.81 14.81
N GLU A 629 -7.57 0.85 15.72
CA GLU A 629 -8.18 -0.37 16.25
C GLU A 629 -8.93 -1.15 15.17
N GLN A 630 -9.75 -0.47 14.36
CA GLN A 630 -10.45 -1.11 13.23
C GLN A 630 -9.46 -1.63 12.17
N TYR A 631 -8.34 -0.94 11.92
CA TYR A 631 -7.30 -1.40 10.99
C TYR A 631 -6.56 -2.65 11.52
N VAL A 632 -6.32 -2.76 12.83
CA VAL A 632 -5.75 -3.99 13.43
C VAL A 632 -6.76 -5.15 13.35
N LEU A 633 -8.04 -4.91 13.65
CA LEU A 633 -9.12 -5.91 13.50
C LEU A 633 -9.32 -6.35 12.05
N GLY A 634 -9.28 -5.41 11.12
CA GLY A 634 -9.33 -5.65 9.67
C GLY A 634 -8.13 -6.43 9.16
N THR A 635 -6.92 -6.11 9.62
CA THR A 635 -5.70 -6.88 9.30
C THR A 635 -5.82 -8.33 9.81
N ARG A 636 -6.32 -8.52 11.04
CA ARG A 636 -6.60 -9.85 11.58
C ARG A 636 -7.59 -10.64 10.73
N LYS A 637 -8.69 -9.99 10.32
CA LYS A 637 -9.79 -10.61 9.58
C LYS A 637 -9.44 -10.85 8.11
N PHE A 638 -9.17 -9.80 7.34
CA PHE A 638 -9.04 -9.85 5.89
C PHE A 638 -7.65 -10.29 5.39
N ILE A 639 -6.58 -10.06 6.17
CA ILE A 639 -5.20 -10.40 5.76
C ILE A 639 -4.72 -11.69 6.39
N LEU A 640 -4.94 -11.86 7.71
CA LEU A 640 -4.51 -13.04 8.45
C LEU A 640 -5.55 -14.17 8.48
N LYS A 641 -6.79 -13.92 8.06
CA LYS A 641 -7.90 -14.89 8.01
C LYS A 641 -8.23 -15.51 9.37
N GLU A 642 -8.14 -14.71 10.44
CA GLU A 642 -8.33 -15.18 11.81
C GLU A 642 -9.73 -14.87 12.32
N ASP A 643 -10.57 -15.91 12.38
CA ASP A 643 -11.94 -15.83 12.87
C ASP A 643 -12.02 -15.26 14.32
N PRO A 644 -13.03 -14.44 14.67
CA PRO A 644 -13.21 -13.89 16.01
C PRO A 644 -13.22 -14.93 17.14
N SER A 645 -13.75 -16.14 16.91
CA SER A 645 -13.73 -17.23 17.90
C SER A 645 -12.33 -17.61 18.37
N THR A 646 -11.29 -17.29 17.60
CA THR A 646 -9.89 -17.58 17.98
C THR A 646 -9.30 -16.59 18.99
N PHE A 647 -10.00 -15.49 19.35
CA PHE A 647 -9.49 -14.48 20.30
C PHE A 647 -9.09 -15.04 21.68
N PRO A 648 -9.84 -15.96 22.33
CA PRO A 648 -9.43 -16.53 23.62
C PRO A 648 -8.13 -17.33 23.53
N ALA A 649 -7.97 -18.10 22.44
CA ALA A 649 -6.74 -18.86 22.16
C ALA A 649 -5.55 -17.93 21.89
N ALA A 650 -5.74 -16.90 21.07
CA ALA A 650 -4.73 -15.88 20.78
C ALA A 650 -4.28 -15.13 22.05
N ARG A 651 -5.22 -14.70 22.91
CA ARG A 651 -4.94 -14.06 24.20
C ARG A 651 -4.21 -15.00 25.18
N SER A 652 -4.54 -16.30 25.19
CA SER A 652 -3.84 -17.32 25.98
C SER A 652 -2.40 -17.53 25.50
N HIS A 653 -2.19 -17.65 24.19
CA HIS A 653 -0.86 -17.79 23.57
C HIS A 653 0.00 -16.53 23.77
N LEU A 654 -0.57 -15.33 23.59
CA LEU A 654 0.08 -14.06 23.89
C LEU A 654 0.59 -14.02 25.35
N ARG A 655 -0.21 -14.50 26.31
CA ARG A 655 0.18 -14.54 27.73
C ARG A 655 1.37 -15.49 27.98
N LYS A 656 1.44 -16.63 27.29
CA LYS A 656 2.61 -17.52 27.32
C LYS A 656 3.85 -16.81 26.76
N MET A 657 3.69 -16.14 25.62
CA MET A 657 4.76 -15.39 24.96
C MET A 657 5.24 -14.18 25.80
N TYR A 658 4.35 -13.53 26.54
CA TYR A 658 4.71 -12.48 27.51
C TYR A 658 5.68 -13.00 28.56
N TYR A 659 5.34 -14.13 29.22
CA TYR A 659 6.22 -14.72 30.23
C TYR A 659 7.54 -15.22 29.63
N LEU A 660 7.53 -15.81 28.43
CA LEU A 660 8.74 -16.20 27.70
C LEU A 660 9.64 -14.98 27.41
N HIS A 661 9.04 -13.86 26.99
CA HIS A 661 9.79 -12.63 26.72
C HIS A 661 10.34 -11.98 27.99
N ARG A 662 9.59 -11.99 29.11
CA ARG A 662 10.10 -11.53 30.41
C ARG A 662 11.23 -12.43 30.93
N LEU A 663 11.10 -13.74 30.79
CA LEU A 663 12.16 -14.70 31.12
C LEU A 663 13.41 -14.46 30.25
N SER A 664 13.24 -14.24 28.95
CA SER A 664 14.38 -13.93 28.06
C SER A 664 15.08 -12.64 28.47
N GLN A 665 14.34 -11.58 28.82
CA GLN A 665 14.90 -10.32 29.33
C GLN A 665 15.71 -10.54 30.62
N LEU A 666 15.17 -11.30 31.59
CA LEU A 666 15.87 -11.62 32.83
C LEU A 666 17.15 -12.44 32.60
N VAL A 667 17.10 -13.44 31.70
CA VAL A 667 18.26 -14.25 31.33
C VAL A 667 19.32 -13.40 30.62
N THR A 668 18.95 -12.52 29.69
CA THR A 668 19.90 -11.59 29.04
C THR A 668 20.56 -10.66 30.07
N VAL A 669 19.80 -10.06 30.98
CA VAL A 669 20.35 -9.19 32.04
C VAL A 669 21.30 -9.98 32.95
N PHE A 670 20.94 -11.21 33.35
CA PHE A 670 21.79 -12.07 34.17
C PHE A 670 23.10 -12.45 33.45
N LEU A 671 23.04 -12.80 32.17
CA LEU A 671 24.23 -13.15 31.38
C LEU A 671 25.17 -11.96 31.17
N VAL A 672 24.63 -10.78 30.86
CA VAL A 672 25.41 -9.53 30.75
C VAL A 672 26.03 -9.17 32.10
N TRP A 673 25.27 -9.26 33.20
CA TRP A 673 25.78 -8.99 34.55
C TRP A 673 26.89 -9.95 34.97
N ARG A 674 26.73 -11.25 34.69
CA ARG A 674 27.76 -12.28 34.92
C ARG A 674 29.03 -12.00 34.11
N LEU A 675 28.90 -11.56 32.86
CA LEU A 675 30.04 -11.21 32.01
C LEU A 675 30.76 -9.95 32.51
N LEU A 676 30.02 -8.93 32.97
CA LEU A 676 30.59 -7.74 33.59
C LEU A 676 31.35 -8.06 34.89
N ILE A 677 30.77 -8.86 35.79
CA ILE A 677 31.43 -9.34 37.03
C ILE A 677 32.70 -10.15 36.71
N ALA A 678 32.67 -11.00 35.67
CA ALA A 678 33.84 -11.78 35.25
C ALA A 678 34.97 -10.90 34.69
N ARG A 679 34.64 -9.77 34.03
CA ARG A 679 35.61 -8.91 33.34
C ARG A 679 35.98 -7.62 34.09
N SER A 680 35.27 -7.24 35.16
CA SER A 680 35.51 -6.01 35.91
C SER A 680 35.58 -6.26 37.43
N GLU A 681 36.71 -5.85 38.02
CA GLU A 681 36.96 -5.87 39.46
C GLU A 681 35.98 -4.94 40.20
N THR A 682 35.74 -3.76 39.63
CA THR A 682 34.78 -2.76 40.14
C THR A 682 33.36 -3.32 40.16
N ALA A 683 32.94 -4.05 39.12
CA ALA A 683 31.64 -4.72 39.10
C ALA A 683 31.55 -5.83 40.17
N ARG A 684 32.61 -6.61 40.37
CA ARG A 684 32.72 -7.58 41.48
C ARG A 684 32.55 -6.92 42.85
N TYR A 685 33.26 -5.82 43.10
CA TYR A 685 33.21 -5.09 44.37
C TYR A 685 31.83 -4.45 44.62
N MET A 686 31.23 -3.81 43.61
CA MET A 686 29.87 -3.28 43.71
C MET A 686 28.83 -4.39 43.98
N TRP A 687 28.96 -5.55 43.32
CA TRP A 687 28.09 -6.69 43.54
C TRP A 687 28.21 -7.27 44.96
N GLN A 688 29.43 -7.44 45.46
CA GLN A 688 29.67 -7.92 46.83
C GLN A 688 29.05 -6.98 47.88
N ASN A 689 29.18 -5.66 47.71
CA ASN A 689 28.56 -4.68 48.58
C ASN A 689 27.03 -4.67 48.48
N LEU A 690 26.46 -4.79 47.27
CA LEU A 690 25.01 -4.89 47.08
C LEU A 690 24.43 -6.16 47.72
N VAL A 691 25.09 -7.31 47.55
CA VAL A 691 24.68 -8.57 48.20
C VAL A 691 24.82 -8.47 49.71
N ALA A 692 25.90 -7.87 50.23
CA ALA A 692 26.05 -7.63 51.67
C ALA A 692 24.99 -6.68 52.24
N LEU A 693 24.58 -5.65 51.49
CA LEU A 693 23.48 -4.74 51.86
C LEU A 693 22.14 -5.47 51.89
N ILE A 694 21.82 -6.25 50.85
CA ILE A 694 20.59 -7.05 50.79
C ILE A 694 20.56 -8.08 51.93
N LEU A 695 21.67 -8.76 52.21
CA LEU A 695 21.77 -9.71 53.34
C LEU A 695 21.64 -9.01 54.70
N LYS A 696 22.08 -7.76 54.86
CA LYS A 696 21.83 -6.96 56.07
C LYS A 696 20.36 -6.58 56.20
N LEU A 697 19.70 -6.17 55.11
CA LEU A 697 18.27 -5.83 55.11
C LEU A 697 17.37 -7.05 55.39
N VAL A 698 17.68 -8.21 54.79
CA VAL A 698 16.98 -9.47 55.04
C VAL A 698 17.24 -10.01 56.46
N LYS A 699 18.38 -9.66 57.07
CA LYS A 699 18.70 -9.96 58.48
C LYS A 699 18.29 -8.84 59.45
N SER A 700 17.45 -7.89 59.03
CA SER A 700 16.85 -6.91 59.96
C SER A 700 15.99 -7.65 61.00
N PRO A 701 16.26 -7.51 62.31
CA PRO A 701 15.74 -8.44 63.30
C PRO A 701 14.28 -8.14 63.71
N GLN A 702 13.47 -9.19 63.86
CA GLN A 702 12.15 -9.13 64.49
C GLN A 702 12.26 -9.02 66.03
N SER A 703 13.06 -8.08 66.55
CA SER A 703 13.40 -7.96 67.98
C SER A 703 13.02 -6.59 68.56
N SER A 704 11.74 -6.20 68.42
CA SER A 704 11.20 -4.97 69.00
C SER A 704 9.75 -5.11 69.50
N LEU A 705 9.34 -6.33 69.91
CA LEU A 705 8.14 -6.57 70.71
C LEU A 705 8.55 -6.90 72.15
N ALA A 706 8.73 -5.85 72.96
CA ALA A 706 9.06 -5.99 74.36
C ALA A 706 7.88 -6.53 75.17
N ARG A 707 8.16 -7.43 76.12
CA ARG A 707 7.34 -7.61 77.32
C ARG A 707 8.11 -7.02 78.51
N PRO A 708 7.61 -5.96 79.17
CA PRO A 708 8.05 -5.66 80.52
C PRO A 708 7.48 -6.73 81.49
N THR A 709 8.24 -7.01 82.55
CA THR A 709 7.79 -7.70 83.76
C THR A 709 7.68 -6.68 84.88
#